data_AF-A0ABD3X015-F1
#
_entry.id   AF-A0ABD3X015-F1
#
_cell.length_a   1.000
_cell.length_b   1.000
_cell.length_c   1.000
_cell.angle_alpha   90.00
_cell.angle_beta   90.00
_cell.angle_gamma   90.00
#
_symmetry.space_group_name_H-M   'P 1'
#
loop_
_entity.id
_entity.type
_entity.pdbx_description
1 polymer ?
#
loop_
_entity_poly.entity_id
_entity_poly.type
_entity_poly.pdbx_seq_one_letter_code
_entity_poly.pdbx_strand_id
1 'polypeptide(L)'
;MATSSGSLASKFGAIGGGHSPVKVRESQLRTTSSIDLVEQIRKLELEGLKLRSEQLGGGAGITIGSNLDALDLGISSPVKTDSPKFTSTSPNSLSALVDIAAEQKTIDELRQQLDAQRRESERLHQTLLGDRYSSGSSSSAPLFRISSSPSRTGFSTLPSTDLFSSRRGTHSNIETGPPSHLEKALKDSQEQVTDLRRRLAESNEMSEQQKRQFRQNIEELKAKLQESFTNRDSLLELRQKESAKHESQVAQLQASLQQLQDKCRAQDEALIEAGKKADGYHRENYITETTINQMRLILADCERRRTKPYFDNDPVSAQNPSMLVHTLERCIQELTRDAEARKSRNEELEKELKDLKQEINTDQETLTKEHQQKIAQMTTENDRQLQAANERASNARKQAANIQSQLTMLQGQYEQQTKIKEEMVNDLENKVRHLRNEHSEDRVKWQEQKESLEKSLEQLQKELTLLRSNRDETLRNQAALETKLAELQGAYGKASQELEEEKKNVSKHWEREGELRLRQTDLESRLEEKHRDIERLEKMLNMVRQECNATVSEKVSNIEKQERERHLEKISTLTAQLSEASEKCNRQTLAAEKAQMELTNLKQQMREHSDKFETTRIQFEAAAAEKKHLTDMLSAKTSDYDRLSQERDYYFNLIEQKNSEVTQLQAQRERLTVQLEEKEKNVLLLKQQSDNFSQLVEANSRSSDTIREERELLTKKLKETTDALEELRTSREVMSKKMKLREKRIKDLEEEKHKVIEEVDLRKQEMAILKEEKDTLFKELKESRYEVASLTEERDTLKRNMANQKYILDKEIERYKEKFKAIDHDMKLTQKAMKKQESVDNR
;
A
#
# COMPACT_ATOMS: atom_id res chain seq x y z
N MET A 1 4.87 67.08 8.15
CA MET A 1 4.55 68.26 7.31
C MET A 1 5.06 67.99 5.90
N ALA A 2 4.34 68.45 4.85
CA ALA A 2 4.72 68.42 3.42
C ALA A 2 5.04 67.02 2.83
N THR A 3 4.15 66.41 2.03
CA THR A 3 4.01 66.55 0.55
C THR A 3 5.29 66.17 -0.24
N SER A 4 5.27 65.49 -1.39
CA SER A 4 4.18 65.27 -2.35
C SER A 4 4.32 63.94 -3.10
N SER A 5 3.19 63.35 -3.48
CA SER A 5 3.08 62.28 -4.48
C SER A 5 3.12 62.81 -5.92
N GLY A 6 3.51 61.95 -6.87
CA GLY A 6 2.69 61.73 -8.07
C GLY A 6 3.30 61.93 -9.47
N SER A 7 2.65 61.27 -10.44
CA SER A 7 2.63 61.55 -11.89
C SER A 7 3.78 60.98 -12.76
N LEU A 8 3.58 60.38 -13.95
CA LEU A 8 2.47 59.63 -14.59
C LEU A 8 2.95 59.14 -15.99
N ALA A 9 2.14 58.31 -16.67
CA ALA A 9 2.12 58.05 -18.13
C ALA A 9 3.38 57.39 -18.77
N SER A 10 3.37 56.16 -19.28
CA SER A 10 2.56 55.54 -20.36
C SER A 10 3.06 55.77 -21.81
N LYS A 11 3.38 54.65 -22.48
CA LYS A 11 3.32 54.37 -23.94
C LYS A 11 3.71 52.90 -24.14
N PHE A 12 2.77 52.03 -24.53
CA PHE A 12 2.47 51.65 -25.91
C PHE A 12 3.64 51.06 -26.69
N GLY A 13 3.53 49.77 -27.01
CA GLY A 13 4.40 49.03 -27.92
C GLY A 13 3.81 47.64 -28.19
N ALA A 14 3.15 47.47 -29.33
CA ALA A 14 2.50 46.21 -29.71
C ALA A 14 3.32 45.48 -30.78
N ILE A 15 3.51 44.17 -30.60
CA ILE A 15 3.87 43.09 -31.54
C ILE A 15 3.45 41.79 -30.80
N GLY A 16 2.90 40.72 -31.40
CA GLY A 16 2.63 40.46 -32.82
C GLY A 16 3.13 39.06 -33.20
N GLY A 17 2.23 38.07 -33.19
CA GLY A 17 2.54 36.64 -33.45
C GLY A 17 3.01 35.88 -32.19
N GLY A 18 2.71 34.61 -31.96
CA GLY A 18 1.94 33.65 -32.77
C GLY A 18 2.74 32.39 -33.06
N HIS A 19 2.60 31.35 -32.22
CA HIS A 19 2.76 29.93 -32.60
C HIS A 19 2.46 29.00 -31.40
N SER A 20 1.49 28.10 -31.58
CA SER A 20 1.42 26.81 -30.90
C SER A 20 1.87 25.71 -31.88
N PRO A 21 2.12 24.46 -31.44
CA PRO A 21 2.90 24.07 -30.27
C PRO A 21 3.97 23.03 -30.65
N VAL A 22 5.25 23.27 -30.32
CA VAL A 22 6.29 22.24 -30.51
C VAL A 22 6.24 21.26 -29.34
N LYS A 23 5.85 20.01 -29.64
CA LYS A 23 6.01 18.87 -28.72
C LYS A 23 7.50 18.57 -28.53
N VAL A 24 8.14 19.22 -27.55
CA VAL A 24 9.44 18.75 -27.03
C VAL A 24 9.16 17.62 -26.06
N ARG A 25 9.75 16.46 -26.36
CA ARG A 25 9.61 15.21 -25.62
C ARG A 25 10.63 15.22 -24.49
N GLU A 26 10.31 15.87 -23.37
CA GLU A 26 11.17 15.85 -22.18
C GLU A 26 11.41 14.41 -21.70
N SER A 27 12.67 13.99 -21.78
CA SER A 27 13.17 12.79 -21.13
C SER A 27 13.30 13.04 -19.63
N GLN A 28 12.18 12.94 -18.91
CA GLN A 28 12.18 13.03 -17.45
C GLN A 28 13.02 11.91 -16.84
N LEU A 29 14.10 12.30 -16.18
CA LEU A 29 14.82 11.49 -15.21
C LEU A 29 13.83 11.11 -14.08
N ARG A 30 13.52 9.82 -13.98
CA ARG A 30 12.55 9.31 -12.99
C ARG A 30 13.08 9.41 -11.56
N THR A 31 12.75 10.49 -10.87
CA THR A 31 12.54 10.42 -9.42
C THR A 31 11.15 9.83 -9.19
N THR A 32 11.08 8.50 -8.99
CA THR A 32 9.80 7.79 -8.82
C THR A 32 9.08 8.30 -7.58
N SER A 33 7.97 9.02 -7.78
CA SER A 33 7.08 9.39 -6.69
C SER A 33 6.44 8.13 -6.11
N SER A 34 6.14 8.12 -4.80
CA SER A 34 5.41 7.01 -4.17
C SER A 34 4.03 6.77 -4.82
N ILE A 35 3.49 7.75 -5.54
CA ILE A 35 2.25 7.65 -6.31
C ILE A 35 2.45 6.82 -7.60
N ASP A 36 3.53 7.05 -8.35
CA ASP A 36 3.84 6.31 -9.57
C ASP A 36 4.05 4.82 -9.29
N LEU A 37 4.65 4.50 -8.14
CA LEU A 37 4.96 3.13 -7.74
C LEU A 37 3.68 2.36 -7.35
N VAL A 38 2.73 3.03 -6.69
CA VAL A 38 1.38 2.47 -6.41
C VAL A 38 0.58 2.29 -7.71
N GLU A 39 0.65 3.24 -8.64
CA GLU A 39 -0.05 3.11 -9.92
C GLU A 39 0.59 2.04 -10.82
N GLN A 40 1.91 1.86 -10.76
CA GLN A 40 2.64 0.78 -11.43
C GLN A 40 2.33 -0.59 -10.81
N ILE A 41 2.21 -0.71 -9.48
CA ILE A 41 1.73 -1.94 -8.81
C ILE A 41 0.31 -2.26 -9.28
N ARG A 42 -0.62 -1.30 -9.25
CA ARG A 42 -2.01 -1.48 -9.71
C ARG A 42 -2.09 -1.91 -11.17
N LYS A 43 -1.17 -1.44 -12.02
CA LYS A 43 -1.07 -1.83 -13.43
C LYS A 43 -0.57 -3.27 -13.59
N LEU A 44 0.43 -3.67 -12.80
CA LEU A 44 0.95 -5.05 -12.75
C LEU A 44 -0.05 -6.03 -12.14
N GLU A 45 -0.90 -5.60 -11.20
CA GLU A 45 -2.01 -6.39 -10.67
C GLU A 45 -3.08 -6.65 -11.73
N LEU A 46 -3.45 -5.62 -12.50
CA LEU A 46 -4.39 -5.75 -13.64
C LEU A 46 -3.80 -6.62 -14.77
N GLU A 47 -2.52 -6.48 -15.07
CA GLU A 47 -1.82 -7.30 -16.06
C GLU A 47 -1.67 -8.76 -15.59
N GLY A 48 -1.40 -8.98 -14.30
CA GLY A 48 -1.40 -10.31 -13.67
C GLY A 48 -2.79 -10.95 -13.60
N LEU A 49 -3.86 -10.18 -13.42
CA LEU A 49 -5.24 -10.66 -13.54
C LEU A 49 -5.57 -11.04 -14.99
N LYS A 50 -5.09 -10.26 -15.97
CA LYS A 50 -5.27 -10.55 -17.39
C LYS A 50 -4.55 -11.83 -17.81
N LEU A 51 -3.29 -12.01 -17.40
CA LEU A 51 -2.52 -13.24 -17.63
C LEU A 51 -3.17 -14.47 -16.96
N ARG A 52 -3.71 -14.33 -15.75
CA ARG A 52 -4.49 -15.39 -15.10
C ARG A 52 -5.80 -15.73 -15.82
N SER A 53 -6.41 -14.77 -16.53
CA SER A 53 -7.59 -15.02 -17.37
C SER A 53 -7.26 -15.70 -18.70
N GLU A 54 -6.06 -15.47 -19.25
CA GLU A 54 -5.60 -16.09 -20.51
C GLU A 54 -5.03 -17.51 -20.29
N GLN A 55 -4.55 -17.85 -19.09
CA GLN A 55 -4.00 -19.19 -18.77
C GLN A 55 -5.01 -20.28 -18.37
N LEU A 56 -6.32 -19.96 -18.28
CA LEU A 56 -7.39 -20.94 -17.98
C LEU A 56 -8.24 -21.34 -19.21
N GLY A 57 -7.82 -20.92 -20.40
CA GLY A 57 -8.50 -21.23 -21.67
C GLY A 57 -8.04 -22.53 -22.36
N GLY A 58 -8.05 -23.68 -21.67
CA GLY A 58 -7.65 -24.93 -22.33
C GLY A 58 -7.75 -26.24 -21.54
N GLY A 59 -8.83 -27.00 -21.79
CA GLY A 59 -8.83 -28.47 -21.67
C GLY A 59 -9.59 -29.10 -20.49
N ALA A 60 -10.69 -29.80 -20.83
CA ALA A 60 -11.37 -30.89 -20.12
C ALA A 60 -11.72 -30.75 -18.61
N GLY A 61 -12.91 -31.09 -18.12
CA GLY A 61 -14.00 -31.86 -18.75
C GLY A 61 -14.35 -33.11 -17.94
N ILE A 62 -14.95 -32.95 -16.75
CA ILE A 62 -15.63 -34.04 -16.03
C ILE A 62 -17.01 -33.54 -15.57
N THR A 63 -18.04 -34.30 -15.94
CA THR A 63 -19.46 -34.03 -15.71
C THR A 63 -20.00 -34.57 -14.38
N ILE A 64 -20.57 -33.71 -13.55
CA ILE A 64 -21.73 -33.93 -12.67
C ILE A 64 -22.42 -32.55 -12.50
N GLY A 65 -23.73 -32.32 -12.63
CA GLY A 65 -24.83 -33.21 -12.98
C GLY A 65 -26.10 -33.02 -12.14
N SER A 66 -26.82 -31.87 -12.25
CA SER A 66 -28.28 -31.77 -12.01
C SER A 66 -28.89 -30.36 -12.18
N ASN A 67 -29.87 -30.29 -13.09
CA ASN A 67 -31.12 -29.50 -13.14
C ASN A 67 -31.37 -28.29 -12.21
N LEU A 68 -31.84 -27.16 -12.79
CA LEU A 68 -33.28 -26.84 -12.91
C LEU A 68 -33.51 -25.52 -13.68
N ASP A 69 -34.54 -25.53 -14.55
CA ASP A 69 -35.38 -24.43 -15.06
C ASP A 69 -34.77 -23.12 -15.64
N ALA A 70 -35.37 -22.39 -16.58
CA ALA A 70 -36.41 -22.55 -17.61
C ALA A 70 -36.69 -21.12 -18.17
N LEU A 71 -37.56 -20.98 -19.17
CA LEU A 71 -37.92 -19.73 -19.91
C LEU A 71 -36.85 -19.31 -20.95
N ASP A 72 -36.96 -19.59 -22.26
CA ASP A 72 -38.06 -19.59 -23.25
C ASP A 72 -38.23 -18.26 -24.02
N LEU A 73 -38.59 -18.40 -25.31
CA LEU A 73 -38.86 -17.39 -26.34
C LEU A 73 -37.63 -16.59 -26.87
N GLY A 74 -37.34 -16.52 -28.18
CA GLY A 74 -37.93 -17.24 -29.31
C GLY A 74 -37.65 -16.59 -30.68
N ILE A 75 -37.38 -17.43 -31.69
CA ILE A 75 -37.69 -17.23 -33.13
C ILE A 75 -36.96 -16.09 -33.90
N SER A 76 -35.96 -16.44 -34.74
CA SER A 76 -36.06 -16.40 -36.23
C SER A 76 -34.71 -16.50 -36.97
N SER A 77 -34.65 -17.45 -37.92
CA SER A 77 -33.75 -17.46 -39.09
C SER A 77 -34.48 -16.73 -40.26
N PRO A 78 -33.85 -16.21 -41.36
CA PRO A 78 -32.75 -16.87 -42.09
C PRO A 78 -31.68 -16.00 -42.84
N VAL A 79 -30.55 -16.65 -43.13
CA VAL A 79 -29.72 -16.59 -44.37
C VAL A 79 -29.62 -15.25 -45.15
N LYS A 80 -28.46 -14.59 -45.10
CA LYS A 80 -27.55 -14.39 -46.26
C LYS A 80 -26.22 -13.70 -45.90
N THR A 81 -25.20 -14.06 -46.69
CA THR A 81 -23.94 -13.36 -47.00
C THR A 81 -23.72 -11.95 -46.42
N ASP A 82 -22.62 -11.75 -45.69
CA ASP A 82 -21.51 -10.94 -46.21
C ASP A 82 -20.20 -11.07 -45.40
N SER A 83 -19.08 -11.01 -46.13
CA SER A 83 -17.73 -11.00 -45.57
C SER A 83 -17.19 -9.59 -45.43
N PRO A 84 -16.56 -9.24 -44.30
CA PRO A 84 -15.52 -8.22 -44.29
C PRO A 84 -14.15 -8.79 -43.90
N LYS A 85 -13.12 -8.25 -44.55
CA LYS A 85 -11.71 -8.62 -44.39
C LYS A 85 -11.18 -8.08 -43.06
N PHE A 86 -10.44 -8.90 -42.30
CA PHE A 86 -9.41 -8.40 -41.40
C PHE A 86 -8.02 -8.63 -41.99
N THR A 87 -7.19 -7.60 -41.94
CA THR A 87 -5.87 -7.55 -42.58
C THR A 87 -4.76 -8.01 -41.63
N SER A 88 -3.90 -8.88 -42.14
CA SER A 88 -2.47 -9.06 -41.81
C SER A 88 -1.92 -8.49 -40.49
N THR A 89 -1.27 -9.37 -39.71
CA THR A 89 0.17 -9.22 -39.43
C THR A 89 0.83 -10.58 -39.14
N SER A 90 1.91 -10.88 -39.87
CA SER A 90 2.96 -11.88 -39.60
C SER A 90 2.60 -13.37 -39.36
N PRO A 91 2.84 -14.25 -40.36
CA PRO A 91 2.94 -15.70 -40.17
C PRO A 91 4.41 -16.14 -40.04
N ASN A 92 4.77 -16.93 -39.01
CA ASN A 92 6.05 -17.63 -38.98
C ASN A 92 6.10 -18.79 -37.94
N SER A 93 5.28 -19.84 -38.15
CA SER A 93 5.34 -21.06 -37.32
C SER A 93 4.69 -22.33 -37.89
N LEU A 94 4.20 -22.33 -39.15
CA LEU A 94 3.46 -23.47 -39.74
C LEU A 94 4.09 -24.12 -40.98
N SER A 95 5.33 -23.77 -41.36
CA SER A 95 6.03 -24.48 -42.45
C SER A 95 6.45 -25.90 -42.05
N ALA A 96 6.97 -26.06 -40.83
CA ALA A 96 7.61 -27.30 -40.36
C ALA A 96 6.70 -28.53 -40.24
N LEU A 97 5.37 -28.37 -40.35
CA LEU A 97 4.41 -29.49 -40.35
C LEU A 97 3.97 -29.92 -41.76
N VAL A 98 4.19 -29.08 -42.78
CA VAL A 98 3.94 -29.44 -44.18
C VAL A 98 5.12 -30.22 -44.74
N ASP A 99 6.35 -29.86 -44.34
CA ASP A 99 7.57 -30.53 -44.77
C ASP A 99 7.63 -31.99 -44.30
N ILE A 100 7.18 -32.30 -43.07
CA ILE A 100 7.13 -33.69 -42.56
C ILE A 100 6.18 -34.58 -43.40
N ALA A 101 5.06 -34.03 -43.88
CA ALA A 101 4.13 -34.78 -44.74
C ALA A 101 4.69 -35.02 -46.15
N ALA A 102 5.50 -34.08 -46.66
CA ALA A 102 6.22 -34.24 -47.91
C ALA A 102 7.36 -35.27 -47.79
N GLU A 103 8.18 -35.16 -46.74
CA GLU A 103 9.27 -36.10 -46.44
C GLU A 103 8.75 -37.53 -46.23
N GLN A 104 7.64 -37.71 -45.52
CA GLN A 104 7.04 -39.03 -45.32
C GLN A 104 6.61 -39.67 -46.66
N LYS A 105 6.04 -38.88 -47.58
CA LYS A 105 5.71 -39.34 -48.94
C LYS A 105 6.98 -39.70 -49.74
N THR A 106 8.05 -38.91 -49.63
CA THR A 106 9.33 -39.20 -50.30
C THR A 106 10.00 -40.45 -49.72
N ILE A 107 9.88 -40.70 -48.41
CA ILE A 107 10.35 -41.92 -47.74
C ILE A 107 9.56 -43.14 -48.23
N ASP A 108 8.24 -43.03 -48.39
CA ASP A 108 7.41 -44.14 -48.88
C ASP A 108 7.64 -44.40 -50.38
N GLU A 109 7.88 -43.36 -51.19
CA GLU A 109 8.33 -43.51 -52.60
C GLU A 109 9.72 -44.18 -52.68
N LEU A 110 10.67 -43.80 -51.83
CA LEU A 110 11.99 -44.45 -51.74
C LEU A 110 11.90 -45.90 -51.26
N ARG A 111 11.02 -46.22 -50.31
CA ARG A 111 10.74 -47.60 -49.89
C ARG A 111 10.14 -48.42 -51.02
N GLN A 112 9.20 -47.83 -51.76
CA GLN A 112 8.56 -48.49 -52.90
C GLN A 112 9.54 -48.71 -54.07
N GLN A 113 10.49 -47.80 -54.29
CA GLN A 113 11.63 -47.99 -55.19
C GLN A 113 12.60 -49.06 -54.68
N LEU A 114 12.93 -49.07 -53.38
CA LEU A 114 13.81 -50.10 -52.79
C LEU A 114 13.18 -51.49 -52.90
N ASP A 115 11.88 -51.64 -52.65
CA ASP A 115 11.15 -52.90 -52.84
C ASP A 115 10.99 -53.28 -54.32
N ALA A 116 10.90 -52.31 -55.23
CA ALA A 116 10.94 -52.58 -56.67
C ALA A 116 12.32 -53.09 -57.10
N GLN A 117 13.40 -52.46 -56.62
CA GLN A 117 14.77 -52.88 -56.87
C GLN A 117 15.11 -54.21 -56.18
N ARG A 118 14.50 -54.49 -55.02
CA ARG A 118 14.59 -55.79 -54.32
C ARG A 118 13.86 -56.88 -55.09
N ARG A 119 12.66 -56.61 -55.63
CA ARG A 119 11.93 -57.52 -56.54
C ARG A 119 12.62 -57.70 -57.89
N GLU A 120 13.34 -56.71 -58.38
CA GLU A 120 14.18 -56.81 -59.59
C GLU A 120 15.45 -57.63 -59.32
N SER A 121 16.11 -57.41 -58.18
CA SER A 121 17.24 -58.21 -57.72
C SER A 121 16.84 -59.65 -57.39
N GLU A 122 15.65 -59.88 -56.83
CA GLU A 122 15.06 -61.21 -56.64
C GLU A 122 14.71 -61.86 -57.98
N ARG A 123 14.15 -61.13 -58.96
CA ARG A 123 13.99 -61.64 -60.33
C ARG A 123 15.32 -62.01 -60.98
N LEU A 124 16.37 -61.20 -60.81
CA LEU A 124 17.70 -61.49 -61.32
C LEU A 124 18.31 -62.72 -60.62
N HIS A 125 18.13 -62.87 -59.31
CA HIS A 125 18.54 -64.08 -58.56
C HIS A 125 17.75 -65.32 -58.98
N GLN A 126 16.44 -65.19 -59.20
CA GLN A 126 15.55 -66.28 -59.62
C GLN A 126 15.78 -66.67 -61.10
N THR A 127 16.34 -65.77 -61.91
CA THR A 127 16.84 -66.04 -63.27
C THR A 127 18.25 -66.68 -63.25
N LEU A 128 19.07 -66.39 -62.23
CA LEU A 128 20.43 -66.94 -62.08
C LEU A 128 20.50 -68.29 -61.32
N LEU A 129 19.47 -68.62 -60.52
CA LEU A 129 19.39 -69.85 -59.72
C LEU A 129 18.23 -70.78 -60.15
N GLY A 130 17.44 -70.38 -61.15
CA GLY A 130 16.26 -71.13 -61.63
C GLY A 130 16.56 -72.29 -62.59
N ASP A 131 17.77 -72.38 -63.16
CA ASP A 131 18.13 -73.40 -64.15
C ASP A 131 19.53 -73.98 -63.87
N ARG A 132 19.59 -75.09 -63.11
CA ARG A 132 20.68 -76.12 -63.13
C ARG A 132 20.44 -77.29 -62.15
N TYR A 133 19.49 -78.16 -62.48
CA TYR A 133 19.60 -79.59 -62.15
C TYR A 133 19.05 -80.46 -63.31
N SER A 134 19.76 -80.42 -64.44
CA SER A 134 19.82 -81.58 -65.34
C SER A 134 21.15 -81.59 -66.10
N SER A 135 21.74 -82.77 -66.10
CA SER A 135 23.08 -83.15 -66.55
C SER A 135 23.49 -82.75 -67.97
N GLY A 136 24.72 -82.25 -68.10
CA GLY A 136 25.69 -82.83 -69.04
C GLY A 136 26.03 -82.04 -70.32
N SER A 137 27.35 -81.81 -70.53
CA SER A 137 27.99 -81.30 -71.76
C SER A 137 27.67 -79.84 -72.13
N SER A 138 28.47 -79.10 -72.91
CA SER A 138 29.90 -79.22 -73.31
C SER A 138 30.34 -77.84 -73.82
N SER A 139 31.65 -77.53 -73.77
CA SER A 139 32.22 -76.32 -74.39
C SER A 139 32.87 -76.63 -75.73
N SER A 140 32.80 -75.68 -76.67
CA SER A 140 33.66 -75.57 -77.87
C SER A 140 33.45 -76.67 -78.94
N ALA A 141 33.36 -76.41 -80.25
CA ALA A 141 33.42 -75.18 -81.04
C ALA A 141 32.63 -75.41 -82.36
N PRO A 142 32.28 -74.37 -83.14
CA PRO A 142 31.59 -74.56 -84.41
C PRO A 142 32.57 -74.85 -85.56
N LEU A 143 32.24 -75.81 -86.43
CA LEU A 143 32.12 -75.60 -87.89
C LEU A 143 31.67 -76.88 -88.64
N PHE A 144 30.90 -76.67 -89.71
CA PHE A 144 30.46 -77.62 -90.75
C PHE A 144 29.69 -78.90 -90.37
N ARG A 145 28.35 -78.82 -90.54
CA ARG A 145 27.53 -79.97 -90.95
C ARG A 145 27.64 -80.17 -92.47
N ILE A 146 27.96 -81.37 -92.93
CA ILE A 146 27.33 -81.95 -94.14
C ILE A 146 26.93 -83.40 -93.83
N SER A 147 25.75 -83.77 -94.30
CA SER A 147 25.02 -85.02 -94.04
C SER A 147 25.86 -86.30 -94.18
N SER A 148 25.72 -87.21 -93.21
CA SER A 148 25.89 -88.64 -93.42
C SER A 148 24.87 -89.17 -94.43
N SER A 149 25.29 -90.01 -95.37
CA SER A 149 24.38 -90.75 -96.27
C SER A 149 23.93 -92.11 -95.68
N PRO A 150 22.80 -92.66 -96.13
CA PRO A 150 22.09 -93.72 -95.41
C PRO A 150 22.46 -95.15 -95.82
N SER A 151 21.92 -96.08 -95.05
CA SER A 151 21.98 -97.54 -95.19
C SER A 151 21.41 -98.10 -96.50
N ARG A 152 22.01 -99.22 -96.93
CA ARG A 152 21.42 -100.35 -97.71
C ARG A 152 20.77 -100.05 -99.06
N THR A 153 21.43 -100.52 -100.12
CA THR A 153 21.05 -101.62 -101.05
C THR A 153 22.09 -101.58 -102.18
N GLY A 154 22.54 -102.65 -102.82
CA GLY A 154 21.86 -103.86 -103.29
C GLY A 154 22.01 -103.89 -104.83
N PHE A 155 22.08 -105.08 -105.44
CA PHE A 155 22.40 -105.33 -106.87
C PHE A 155 23.89 -105.15 -107.27
N SER A 156 24.48 -105.95 -108.16
CA SER A 156 24.07 -107.27 -108.69
C SER A 156 25.22 -107.94 -109.47
N THR A 157 25.15 -109.26 -109.62
CA THR A 157 25.66 -110.07 -110.75
C THR A 157 27.07 -109.81 -111.30
N LEU A 158 27.96 -110.76 -110.99
CA LEU A 158 28.67 -111.63 -111.97
C LEU A 158 28.47 -111.28 -113.45
N PRO A 159 29.55 -111.23 -114.25
CA PRO A 159 30.16 -112.48 -114.70
C PRO A 159 31.69 -112.47 -114.47
N SER A 160 32.43 -113.54 -114.17
CA SER A 160 32.42 -114.96 -114.52
C SER A 160 33.80 -115.27 -115.13
N THR A 161 34.20 -116.56 -115.07
CA THR A 161 34.85 -117.32 -116.15
C THR A 161 36.26 -116.93 -116.63
N ASP A 162 37.16 -117.86 -116.92
CA ASP A 162 37.15 -119.33 -116.77
C ASP A 162 38.61 -119.82 -116.71
N LEU A 163 38.96 -121.01 -116.18
CA LEU A 163 38.70 -122.36 -116.70
C LEU A 163 39.11 -122.52 -118.20
N PHE A 164 39.53 -123.66 -118.74
CA PHE A 164 39.64 -125.05 -118.27
C PHE A 164 41.10 -125.54 -118.49
N SER A 165 41.63 -126.55 -117.79
CA SER A 165 41.47 -128.02 -118.04
C SER A 165 41.63 -128.44 -119.52
N SER A 166 42.07 -129.64 -119.89
CA SER A 166 41.99 -130.97 -119.28
C SER A 166 43.25 -131.79 -119.63
N ARG A 167 43.75 -132.73 -118.81
CA ARG A 167 43.19 -134.00 -118.30
C ARG A 167 42.99 -135.08 -119.39
N ARG A 168 43.48 -136.30 -119.09
CA ARG A 168 43.54 -137.53 -119.93
C ARG A 168 44.71 -137.45 -120.94
N GLY A 169 45.51 -138.50 -121.18
CA GLY A 169 45.18 -139.93 -121.21
C GLY A 169 44.59 -140.24 -122.59
N THR A 170 45.09 -141.19 -123.39
CA THR A 170 45.86 -142.42 -123.06
C THR A 170 46.36 -143.08 -124.36
N HIS A 171 47.44 -143.89 -124.29
CA HIS A 171 47.87 -144.89 -125.29
C HIS A 171 48.30 -144.33 -126.68
N SER A 172 49.13 -145.00 -127.50
CA SER A 172 49.91 -146.26 -127.41
C SER A 172 51.06 -146.14 -128.43
N ASN A 173 52.32 -146.42 -128.07
CA ASN A 173 53.03 -147.70 -128.25
C ASN A 173 53.62 -147.91 -129.67
N ILE A 174 54.72 -148.68 -129.75
CA ILE A 174 55.28 -149.41 -130.92
C ILE A 174 56.33 -148.66 -131.78
N GLU A 175 57.50 -149.20 -132.18
CA GLU A 175 58.29 -150.39 -131.74
C GLU A 175 59.72 -150.30 -132.33
N THR A 176 60.69 -150.98 -131.72
CA THR A 176 61.81 -151.59 -132.47
C THR A 176 61.94 -153.04 -132.02
N GLY A 177 61.55 -154.03 -132.83
CA GLY A 177 60.94 -153.94 -134.17
C GLY A 177 60.46 -155.33 -134.63
N PRO A 178 60.22 -155.59 -135.94
CA PRO A 178 60.37 -154.72 -137.14
C PRO A 178 59.04 -154.53 -137.95
N PRO A 179 58.95 -153.80 -139.10
CA PRO A 179 59.68 -152.59 -139.57
C PRO A 179 58.83 -151.44 -140.27
N SER A 180 59.34 -150.18 -140.23
CA SER A 180 59.13 -149.01 -141.16
C SER A 180 58.07 -147.88 -140.90
N HIS A 181 58.45 -146.61 -141.25
CA HIS A 181 57.76 -145.26 -141.26
C HIS A 181 57.87 -144.30 -140.03
N LEU A 182 58.68 -143.20 -140.08
CA LEU A 182 58.77 -142.24 -138.94
C LEU A 182 59.01 -140.71 -139.20
N GLU A 183 59.27 -140.23 -140.42
CA GLU A 183 59.89 -138.89 -140.62
C GLU A 183 59.00 -137.63 -140.50
N LYS A 184 57.67 -137.75 -140.57
CA LYS A 184 56.79 -136.56 -140.77
C LYS A 184 56.40 -135.82 -139.48
N ALA A 185 56.30 -136.52 -138.34
CA ALA A 185 55.68 -135.97 -137.12
C ALA A 185 56.55 -134.95 -136.34
N LEU A 186 57.87 -134.93 -136.59
CA LEU A 186 58.80 -134.10 -135.82
C LEU A 186 58.66 -132.60 -136.13
N LYS A 187 58.28 -132.25 -137.37
CA LYS A 187 58.23 -130.86 -137.85
C LYS A 187 57.11 -130.05 -137.18
N ASP A 188 55.94 -130.65 -137.05
CA ASP A 188 54.73 -129.98 -136.53
C ASP A 188 54.84 -129.71 -135.01
N SER A 189 55.60 -130.54 -134.28
CA SER A 189 55.87 -130.34 -132.84
C SER A 189 56.77 -129.13 -132.56
N GLN A 190 57.77 -128.89 -133.42
CA GLN A 190 58.69 -127.76 -133.29
C GLN A 190 57.96 -126.41 -133.40
N GLU A 191 56.98 -126.31 -134.30
CA GLU A 191 56.27 -125.07 -134.60
C GLU A 191 55.35 -124.65 -133.43
N GLN A 192 54.62 -125.59 -132.80
CA GLN A 192 53.78 -125.32 -131.63
C GLN A 192 54.56 -124.70 -130.45
N VAL A 193 55.80 -125.16 -130.20
CA VAL A 193 56.64 -124.62 -129.11
C VAL A 193 56.99 -123.15 -129.36
N THR A 194 57.14 -122.73 -130.63
CA THR A 194 57.43 -121.33 -130.97
C THR A 194 56.23 -120.41 -130.79
N ASP A 195 55.01 -120.86 -131.16
CA ASP A 195 53.78 -120.08 -130.98
C ASP A 195 53.45 -119.89 -129.49
N LEU A 196 53.61 -120.94 -128.67
CA LEU A 196 53.41 -120.86 -127.22
C LEU A 196 54.41 -119.92 -126.53
N ARG A 197 55.68 -119.92 -126.96
CA ARG A 197 56.69 -118.96 -126.44
C ARG A 197 56.36 -117.52 -126.81
N ARG A 198 55.85 -117.27 -128.03
CA ARG A 198 55.39 -115.94 -128.46
C ARG A 198 54.20 -115.46 -127.63
N ARG A 199 53.15 -116.27 -127.45
CA ARG A 199 52.00 -115.92 -126.60
C ARG A 199 52.38 -115.66 -125.15
N LEU A 200 53.34 -116.41 -124.60
CA LEU A 200 53.84 -116.18 -123.24
C LEU A 200 54.61 -114.86 -123.12
N ALA A 201 55.40 -114.49 -124.13
CA ALA A 201 56.08 -113.20 -124.19
C ALA A 201 55.09 -112.04 -124.31
N GLU A 202 54.09 -112.14 -125.21
CA GLU A 202 53.00 -111.15 -125.37
C GLU A 202 52.20 -110.99 -124.06
N SER A 203 51.87 -112.09 -123.38
CA SER A 203 51.17 -112.06 -122.09
C SER A 203 51.99 -111.38 -120.97
N ASN A 204 53.30 -111.66 -120.90
CA ASN A 204 54.21 -110.97 -119.98
C ASN A 204 54.37 -109.49 -120.32
N GLU A 205 54.46 -109.13 -121.59
CA GLU A 205 54.55 -107.74 -122.02
C GLU A 205 53.28 -106.96 -121.66
N MET A 206 52.09 -107.52 -121.91
CA MET A 206 50.82 -106.93 -121.49
C MET A 206 50.74 -106.80 -119.96
N SER A 207 51.23 -107.77 -119.18
CA SER A 207 51.30 -107.67 -117.72
C SER A 207 52.24 -106.54 -117.26
N GLU A 208 53.41 -106.39 -117.87
CA GLU A 208 54.33 -105.30 -117.56
C GLU A 208 53.82 -103.93 -118.01
N GLN A 209 53.12 -103.83 -119.15
CA GLN A 209 52.42 -102.61 -119.56
C GLN A 209 51.33 -102.22 -118.53
N GLN A 210 50.51 -103.17 -118.08
CA GLN A 210 49.52 -102.94 -117.02
C GLN A 210 50.18 -102.49 -115.70
N LYS A 211 51.27 -103.13 -115.27
CA LYS A 211 52.03 -102.71 -114.08
C LYS A 211 52.58 -101.28 -114.22
N ARG A 212 53.07 -100.89 -115.42
CA ARG A 212 53.52 -99.51 -115.69
C ARG A 212 52.36 -98.51 -115.62
N GLN A 213 51.23 -98.82 -116.24
CA GLN A 213 50.01 -98.00 -116.16
C GLN A 213 49.52 -97.84 -114.71
N PHE A 214 49.46 -98.91 -113.92
CA PHE A 214 49.07 -98.82 -112.52
C PHE A 214 50.05 -98.00 -111.68
N ARG A 215 51.37 -98.13 -111.90
CA ARG A 215 52.36 -97.26 -111.24
C ARG A 215 52.17 -95.80 -111.62
N GLN A 216 52.00 -95.49 -112.90
CA GLN A 216 51.75 -94.14 -113.39
C GLN A 216 50.47 -93.55 -112.78
N ASN A 217 49.37 -94.30 -112.76
CA ASN A 217 48.11 -93.88 -112.14
C ASN A 217 48.27 -93.66 -110.63
N ILE A 218 49.05 -94.49 -109.92
CA ILE A 218 49.36 -94.30 -108.50
C ILE A 218 50.21 -93.05 -108.27
N GLU A 219 51.21 -92.78 -109.12
CA GLU A 219 52.02 -91.56 -109.05
C GLU A 219 51.16 -90.30 -109.29
N GLU A 220 50.27 -90.34 -110.28
CA GLU A 220 49.34 -89.25 -110.58
C GLU A 220 48.31 -89.03 -109.45
N LEU A 221 47.77 -90.10 -108.87
CA LEU A 221 46.88 -90.02 -107.71
C LEU A 221 47.60 -89.50 -106.46
N LYS A 222 48.85 -89.87 -106.23
CA LYS A 222 49.68 -89.29 -105.15
C LYS A 222 49.92 -87.79 -105.39
N ALA A 223 50.26 -87.40 -106.62
CA ALA A 223 50.47 -86.00 -106.98
C ALA A 223 49.19 -85.18 -106.74
N LYS A 224 48.03 -85.65 -107.22
CA LYS A 224 46.71 -85.01 -106.99
C LYS A 224 46.33 -84.96 -105.51
N LEU A 225 46.64 -85.99 -104.73
CA LEU A 225 46.41 -86.00 -103.29
C LEU A 225 47.32 -84.99 -102.57
N GLN A 226 48.59 -84.90 -102.95
CA GLN A 226 49.53 -83.95 -102.39
C GLN A 226 49.17 -82.50 -102.76
N GLU A 227 48.74 -82.26 -104.00
CA GLU A 227 48.18 -80.99 -104.46
C GLU A 227 46.92 -80.62 -103.65
N SER A 228 46.03 -81.59 -103.41
CA SER A 228 44.84 -81.40 -102.58
C SER A 228 45.20 -81.02 -101.13
N PHE A 229 46.22 -81.63 -100.53
CA PHE A 229 46.73 -81.21 -99.22
C PHE A 229 47.30 -79.79 -99.25
N THR A 230 48.14 -79.43 -100.22
CA THR A 230 48.69 -78.06 -100.31
C THR A 230 47.60 -77.00 -100.56
N ASN A 231 46.57 -77.32 -101.35
CA ASN A 231 45.44 -76.44 -101.61
C ASN A 231 44.53 -76.29 -100.38
N ARG A 232 44.34 -77.36 -99.61
CA ARG A 232 43.62 -77.30 -98.31
C ARG A 232 44.40 -76.47 -97.29
N ASP A 233 45.70 -76.67 -97.20
CA ASP A 233 46.54 -76.03 -96.17
C ASP A 233 46.70 -74.52 -96.46
N SER A 234 46.86 -74.13 -97.73
CA SER A 234 46.84 -72.71 -98.14
C SER A 234 45.47 -72.04 -97.94
N LEU A 235 44.36 -72.77 -98.15
CA LEU A 235 43.01 -72.27 -97.84
C LEU A 235 42.83 -72.05 -96.33
N LEU A 236 43.35 -72.96 -95.49
CA LEU A 236 43.35 -72.80 -94.03
C LEU A 236 44.19 -71.59 -93.59
N GLU A 237 45.38 -71.40 -94.16
CA GLU A 237 46.22 -70.23 -93.88
C GLU A 237 45.54 -68.91 -94.30
N LEU A 238 44.87 -68.88 -95.46
CA LEU A 238 44.06 -67.74 -95.90
C LEU A 238 42.91 -67.45 -94.93
N ARG A 239 42.17 -68.47 -94.49
CA ARG A 239 41.10 -68.32 -93.48
C ARG A 239 41.63 -67.83 -92.13
N GLN A 240 42.80 -68.30 -91.71
CA GLN A 240 43.42 -67.85 -90.46
C GLN A 240 43.86 -66.38 -90.54
N LYS A 241 44.48 -65.96 -91.66
CA LYS A 241 44.82 -64.55 -91.92
C LYS A 241 43.59 -63.66 -92.02
N GLU A 242 42.53 -64.15 -92.64
CA GLU A 242 41.23 -63.45 -92.71
C GLU A 242 40.61 -63.29 -91.31
N SER A 243 40.56 -64.35 -90.49
CA SER A 243 40.08 -64.27 -89.10
C SER A 243 40.89 -63.28 -88.27
N ALA A 244 42.22 -63.39 -88.28
CA ALA A 244 43.10 -62.48 -87.54
C ALA A 244 42.93 -61.01 -87.99
N LYS A 245 42.66 -60.76 -89.27
CA LYS A 245 42.35 -59.41 -89.77
C LYS A 245 41.00 -58.91 -89.25
N HIS A 246 39.95 -59.75 -89.27
CA HIS A 246 38.63 -59.39 -88.73
C HIS A 246 38.69 -59.15 -87.22
N GLU A 247 39.38 -60.01 -86.47
CA GLU A 247 39.63 -59.85 -85.03
C GLU A 247 40.37 -58.53 -84.72
N SER A 248 41.41 -58.19 -85.49
CA SER A 248 42.11 -56.91 -85.36
C SER A 248 41.22 -55.71 -85.68
N GLN A 249 40.31 -55.81 -86.65
CA GLN A 249 39.35 -54.75 -86.98
C GLN A 249 38.27 -54.60 -85.89
N VAL A 250 37.77 -55.71 -85.34
CA VAL A 250 36.83 -55.70 -84.22
C VAL A 250 37.48 -55.07 -82.99
N ALA A 251 38.71 -55.44 -82.66
CA ALA A 251 39.46 -54.83 -81.55
C ALA A 251 39.67 -53.31 -81.75
N GLN A 252 40.01 -52.87 -82.98
CA GLN A 252 40.17 -51.45 -83.30
C GLN A 252 38.84 -50.68 -83.20
N LEU A 253 37.72 -51.27 -83.63
CA LEU A 253 36.39 -50.67 -83.52
C LEU A 253 35.91 -50.62 -82.06
N GLN A 254 36.15 -51.67 -81.27
CA GLN A 254 35.86 -51.70 -79.84
C GLN A 254 36.67 -50.63 -79.09
N ALA A 255 37.97 -50.50 -79.37
CA ALA A 255 38.81 -49.45 -78.79
C ALA A 255 38.33 -48.04 -79.19
N SER A 256 37.92 -47.85 -80.45
CA SER A 256 37.40 -46.56 -80.94
C SER A 256 36.04 -46.21 -80.31
N LEU A 257 35.17 -47.20 -80.12
CA LEU A 257 33.90 -47.03 -79.41
C LEU A 257 34.12 -46.69 -77.94
N GLN A 258 35.04 -47.38 -77.25
CA GLN A 258 35.38 -47.06 -75.86
C GLN A 258 35.91 -45.64 -75.73
N GLN A 259 36.88 -45.23 -76.58
CA GLN A 259 37.39 -43.86 -76.59
C GLN A 259 36.31 -42.81 -76.87
N LEU A 260 35.30 -43.12 -77.70
CA LEU A 260 34.18 -42.21 -77.94
C LEU A 260 33.24 -42.15 -76.73
N GLN A 261 32.93 -43.28 -76.10
CA GLN A 261 32.13 -43.33 -74.87
C GLN A 261 32.80 -42.56 -73.73
N ASP A 262 34.11 -42.72 -73.55
CA ASP A 262 34.88 -42.00 -72.53
C ASP A 262 34.89 -40.48 -72.80
N LYS A 263 35.01 -40.07 -74.08
CA LYS A 263 34.89 -38.66 -74.48
C LYS A 263 33.49 -38.09 -74.23
N CYS A 264 32.44 -38.84 -74.53
CA CYS A 264 31.06 -38.41 -74.23
C CYS A 264 30.86 -38.24 -72.72
N ARG A 265 31.30 -39.21 -71.90
CA ARG A 265 31.24 -39.11 -70.43
C ARG A 265 31.99 -37.88 -69.90
N ALA A 266 33.21 -37.65 -70.37
CA ALA A 266 33.99 -36.47 -69.97
C ALA A 266 33.33 -35.15 -70.40
N GLN A 267 32.64 -35.13 -71.55
CA GLN A 267 31.86 -33.98 -72.00
C GLN A 267 30.61 -33.77 -71.13
N ASP A 268 29.88 -34.83 -70.79
CA ASP A 268 28.70 -34.75 -69.91
C ASP A 268 29.08 -34.28 -68.49
N GLU A 269 30.18 -34.79 -67.93
CA GLU A 269 30.74 -34.33 -66.66
C GLU A 269 31.13 -32.85 -66.72
N ALA A 270 31.78 -32.41 -67.80
CA ALA A 270 32.14 -31.00 -67.99
C ALA A 270 30.90 -30.09 -68.14
N LEU A 271 29.83 -30.56 -68.79
CA LEU A 271 28.56 -29.84 -68.91
C LEU A 271 27.82 -29.75 -67.57
N ILE A 272 27.79 -30.84 -66.78
CA ILE A 272 27.22 -30.85 -65.42
C ILE A 272 27.98 -29.86 -64.53
N GLU A 273 29.31 -29.84 -64.60
CA GLU A 273 30.14 -28.92 -63.81
C GLU A 273 30.00 -27.46 -64.27
N ALA A 274 29.86 -27.21 -65.57
CA ALA A 274 29.53 -25.88 -66.09
C ALA A 274 28.13 -25.42 -65.63
N GLY A 275 27.15 -26.31 -65.61
CA GLY A 275 25.80 -26.05 -65.08
C GLY A 275 25.82 -25.67 -63.59
N LYS A 276 26.51 -26.45 -62.75
CA LYS A 276 26.70 -26.12 -61.32
C LYS A 276 27.33 -24.75 -61.11
N LYS A 277 28.30 -24.36 -61.95
CA LYS A 277 28.94 -23.03 -61.89
C LYS A 277 27.98 -21.92 -62.31
N ALA A 278 27.20 -22.11 -63.37
CA ALA A 278 26.17 -21.17 -63.79
C ALA A 278 25.10 -20.97 -62.70
N ASP A 279 24.62 -22.05 -62.08
CA ASP A 279 23.72 -22.00 -60.92
C ASP A 279 24.33 -21.25 -59.73
N GLY A 280 25.64 -21.45 -59.47
CA GLY A 280 26.40 -20.71 -58.47
C GLY A 280 26.36 -19.21 -58.73
N TYR A 281 26.75 -18.79 -59.94
CA TYR A 281 26.72 -17.37 -60.33
C TYR A 281 25.30 -16.77 -60.32
N HIS A 282 24.26 -17.53 -60.69
CA HIS A 282 22.88 -17.05 -60.59
C HIS A 282 22.44 -16.80 -59.14
N ARG A 283 22.82 -17.68 -58.20
CA ARG A 283 22.56 -17.47 -56.76
C ARG A 283 23.34 -16.28 -56.21
N GLU A 284 24.62 -16.15 -56.55
CA GLU A 284 25.44 -15.01 -56.16
C GLU A 284 24.87 -13.69 -56.70
N ASN A 285 24.53 -13.63 -57.99
CA ASN A 285 23.93 -12.44 -58.60
C ASN A 285 22.63 -12.06 -57.89
N TYR A 286 21.72 -13.01 -57.65
CA TYR A 286 20.48 -12.78 -56.90
C TYR A 286 20.71 -12.21 -55.50
N ILE A 287 21.71 -12.71 -54.77
CA ILE A 287 22.08 -12.20 -53.44
C ILE A 287 22.63 -10.77 -53.56
N THR A 288 23.48 -10.48 -54.54
CA THR A 288 24.03 -9.13 -54.75
C THR A 288 22.96 -8.11 -55.15
N GLU A 289 22.04 -8.46 -56.05
CA GLU A 289 20.89 -7.61 -56.43
C GLU A 289 19.97 -7.35 -55.23
N THR A 290 19.65 -8.39 -54.45
CA THR A 290 18.84 -8.26 -53.23
C THR A 290 19.51 -7.33 -52.21
N THR A 291 20.83 -7.45 -52.03
CA THR A 291 21.62 -6.59 -51.13
C THR A 291 21.64 -5.14 -51.60
N ILE A 292 21.86 -4.89 -52.90
CA ILE A 292 21.80 -3.56 -53.51
C ILE A 292 20.41 -2.94 -53.30
N ASN A 293 19.33 -3.70 -53.49
CA ASN A 293 17.97 -3.22 -53.27
C ASN A 293 17.67 -2.90 -51.81
N GLN A 294 18.19 -3.68 -50.86
CA GLN A 294 18.12 -3.36 -49.42
C GLN A 294 18.88 -2.07 -49.10
N MET A 295 20.08 -1.88 -49.65
CA MET A 295 20.85 -0.64 -49.49
C MET A 295 20.08 0.58 -50.02
N ARG A 296 19.43 0.47 -51.19
CA ARG A 296 18.55 1.54 -51.73
C ARG A 296 17.41 1.90 -50.78
N LEU A 297 16.72 0.91 -50.21
CA LEU A 297 15.60 1.16 -49.29
C LEU A 297 16.07 1.89 -48.03
N ILE A 298 17.16 1.42 -47.41
CA ILE A 298 17.75 2.06 -46.21
C ILE A 298 18.19 3.49 -46.52
N LEU A 299 18.85 3.72 -47.66
CA LEU A 299 19.34 5.05 -48.03
C LEU A 299 18.20 6.01 -48.39
N ALA A 300 17.13 5.53 -49.04
CA ALA A 300 15.93 6.32 -49.28
C ALA A 300 15.21 6.69 -47.96
N ASP A 301 15.20 5.82 -46.96
CA ASP A 301 14.72 6.13 -45.62
C ASP A 301 15.56 7.21 -44.93
N CYS A 302 16.89 7.15 -45.08
CA CYS A 302 17.80 8.16 -44.57
C CYS A 302 17.61 9.52 -45.28
N GLU A 303 17.45 9.55 -46.61
CA GLU A 303 17.11 10.77 -47.36
C GLU A 303 15.78 11.37 -46.90
N ARG A 304 14.75 10.54 -46.68
CA ARG A 304 13.46 10.99 -46.15
C ARG A 304 13.58 11.63 -44.76
N ARG A 305 14.37 11.05 -43.85
CA ARG A 305 14.62 11.62 -42.51
C ARG A 305 15.40 12.94 -42.56
N ARG A 306 16.31 13.06 -43.52
CA ARG A 306 17.15 14.24 -43.78
C ARG A 306 16.43 15.38 -44.51
N THR A 307 15.25 15.10 -45.10
CA THR A 307 14.41 15.98 -45.93
C THR A 307 15.04 16.51 -47.22
N LYS A 308 16.26 16.09 -47.58
CA LYS A 308 16.95 16.43 -48.83
C LYS A 308 17.83 15.27 -49.34
N PRO A 309 18.00 15.09 -50.67
CA PRO A 309 18.80 14.01 -51.25
C PRO A 309 20.30 14.22 -51.03
N TYR A 310 21.08 13.15 -50.99
CA TYR A 310 22.52 13.20 -50.67
C TYR A 310 23.38 13.91 -51.73
N PHE A 311 22.91 13.89 -52.97
CA PHE A 311 23.45 14.62 -54.11
C PHE A 311 22.29 15.20 -54.93
N ASP A 312 22.54 16.23 -55.72
CA ASP A 312 21.50 16.93 -56.51
C ASP A 312 21.07 16.16 -57.78
N ASN A 313 21.70 15.01 -58.05
CA ASN A 313 21.36 14.08 -59.13
C ASN A 313 20.19 13.16 -58.74
N ASP A 314 19.88 12.19 -59.61
CA ASP A 314 18.81 11.20 -59.43
C ASP A 314 18.70 10.63 -57.99
N PRO A 315 17.46 10.42 -57.49
CA PRO A 315 17.23 9.89 -56.14
C PRO A 315 17.83 8.48 -55.98
N VAL A 316 18.10 8.08 -54.75
CA VAL A 316 18.67 6.76 -54.39
C VAL A 316 18.01 5.56 -55.07
N SER A 317 16.72 5.64 -55.36
CA SER A 317 15.97 4.61 -56.09
C SER A 317 16.43 4.41 -57.54
N ALA A 318 16.96 5.45 -58.20
CA ALA A 318 17.38 5.45 -59.61
C ALA A 318 18.91 5.45 -59.81
N GLN A 319 19.70 5.73 -58.78
CA GLN A 319 21.18 5.72 -58.85
C GLN A 319 21.74 4.37 -59.32
N ASN A 320 22.90 4.37 -60.00
CA ASN A 320 23.63 3.12 -60.28
C ASN A 320 24.36 2.62 -59.00
N PRO A 321 24.83 1.36 -58.94
CA PRO A 321 25.48 0.82 -57.73
C PRO A 321 26.72 1.59 -57.28
N SER A 322 27.49 2.19 -58.20
CA SER A 322 28.67 2.99 -57.86
C SER A 322 28.29 4.30 -57.16
N MET A 323 27.26 5.00 -57.66
CA MET A 323 26.71 6.18 -56.98
C MET A 323 26.09 5.83 -55.62
N LEU A 324 25.47 4.65 -55.50
CA LEU A 324 24.89 4.17 -54.24
C LEU A 324 25.95 4.01 -53.14
N VAL A 325 27.18 3.60 -53.48
CA VAL A 325 28.31 3.52 -52.52
C VAL A 325 28.70 4.90 -52.00
N HIS A 326 28.81 5.91 -52.86
CA HIS A 326 29.10 7.28 -52.42
C HIS A 326 27.95 7.88 -51.60
N THR A 327 26.70 7.55 -51.93
CA THR A 327 25.53 7.93 -51.14
C THR A 327 25.51 7.24 -49.77
N LEU A 328 25.93 5.97 -49.69
CA LEU A 328 26.11 5.25 -48.43
C LEU A 328 27.20 5.87 -47.56
N GLU A 329 28.36 6.16 -48.14
CA GLU A 329 29.47 6.82 -47.46
C GLU A 329 29.05 8.18 -46.88
N ARG A 330 28.39 9.02 -47.70
CA ARG A 330 27.89 10.33 -47.25
C ARG A 330 26.83 10.20 -46.17
N CYS A 331 25.91 9.25 -46.29
CA CYS A 331 24.91 8.94 -45.28
C CYS A 331 25.57 8.58 -43.93
N ILE A 332 26.56 7.70 -43.94
CA ILE A 332 27.30 7.31 -42.74
C ILE A 332 28.04 8.51 -42.15
N GLN A 333 28.81 9.25 -42.94
CA GLN A 333 29.55 10.42 -42.45
C GLN A 333 28.63 11.50 -41.84
N GLU A 334 27.47 11.76 -42.46
CA GLU A 334 26.51 12.73 -41.91
C GLU A 334 25.89 12.20 -40.62
N LEU A 335 25.49 10.92 -40.54
CA LEU A 335 24.99 10.29 -39.31
C LEU A 335 26.03 10.28 -38.16
N THR A 336 27.32 10.09 -38.47
CA THR A 336 28.41 10.17 -37.47
C THR A 336 28.52 11.58 -36.90
N ARG A 337 28.56 12.63 -37.74
CA ARG A 337 28.60 14.04 -37.28
C ARG A 337 27.35 14.38 -36.44
N ASP A 338 26.19 13.88 -36.86
CA ASP A 338 24.92 14.02 -36.16
C ASP A 338 24.93 13.34 -34.77
N ALA A 339 25.64 12.22 -34.62
CA ALA A 339 25.83 11.52 -33.36
C ALA A 339 26.84 12.26 -32.45
N GLU A 340 27.94 12.74 -33.01
CA GLU A 340 28.96 13.54 -32.30
C GLU A 340 28.39 14.87 -31.76
N ALA A 341 27.58 15.57 -32.55
CA ALA A 341 26.90 16.79 -32.12
C ALA A 341 25.91 16.53 -30.98
N ARG A 342 25.13 15.44 -31.05
CA ARG A 342 24.23 15.01 -29.96
C ARG A 342 24.99 14.60 -28.71
N LYS A 343 26.13 13.91 -28.85
CA LYS A 343 27.02 13.53 -27.74
C LYS A 343 27.53 14.77 -27.02
N SER A 344 28.06 15.74 -27.76
CA SER A 344 28.59 17.00 -27.19
C SER A 344 27.50 17.78 -26.45
N ARG A 345 26.29 17.90 -27.02
CA ARG A 345 25.18 18.56 -26.32
C ARG A 345 24.70 17.79 -25.08
N ASN A 346 24.81 16.47 -25.06
CA ASN A 346 24.51 15.67 -23.88
C ASN A 346 25.57 15.88 -22.78
N GLU A 347 26.86 15.96 -23.13
CA GLU A 347 27.95 16.29 -22.19
C GLU A 347 27.78 17.70 -21.58
N GLU A 348 27.32 18.67 -22.37
CA GLU A 348 26.93 20.01 -21.87
C GLU A 348 25.76 19.94 -20.88
N LEU A 349 24.68 19.24 -21.23
CA LEU A 349 23.50 19.08 -20.37
C LEU A 349 23.81 18.31 -19.08
N GLU A 350 24.68 17.30 -19.14
CA GLU A 350 25.17 16.58 -17.95
C GLU A 350 25.96 17.49 -17.01
N LYS A 351 26.74 18.43 -17.57
CA LYS A 351 27.43 19.46 -16.79
C LYS A 351 26.43 20.48 -16.19
N GLU A 352 25.51 21.03 -16.98
CA GLU A 352 24.46 21.94 -16.52
C GLU A 352 23.66 21.30 -15.35
N LEU A 353 23.27 20.03 -15.48
CA LEU A 353 22.60 19.27 -14.41
C LEU A 353 23.46 19.01 -13.18
N LYS A 354 24.78 18.86 -13.33
CA LYS A 354 25.70 18.68 -12.21
C LYS A 354 25.87 19.98 -11.43
N ASP A 355 26.05 21.09 -12.14
CA ASP A 355 26.24 22.41 -11.55
C ASP A 355 24.95 22.84 -10.79
N LEU A 356 23.76 22.64 -11.39
CA LEU A 356 22.46 22.86 -10.72
C LEU A 356 22.25 21.98 -9.48
N LYS A 357 22.66 20.70 -9.52
CA LYS A 357 22.60 19.83 -8.33
C LYS A 357 23.52 20.32 -7.20
N GLN A 358 24.67 20.89 -7.55
CA GLN A 358 25.58 21.48 -6.57
C GLN A 358 24.97 22.74 -5.95
N GLU A 359 24.36 23.62 -6.76
CA GLU A 359 23.65 24.81 -6.30
C GLU A 359 22.49 24.49 -5.35
N ILE A 360 21.61 23.54 -5.74
CA ILE A 360 20.50 23.05 -4.89
C ILE A 360 21.01 22.49 -3.57
N ASN A 361 22.10 21.72 -3.58
CA ASN A 361 22.70 21.20 -2.34
C ASN A 361 23.25 22.32 -1.46
N THR A 362 23.90 23.35 -2.03
CA THR A 362 24.39 24.49 -1.26
C THR A 362 23.24 25.32 -0.65
N ASP A 363 22.14 25.51 -1.38
CA ASP A 363 20.94 26.20 -0.88
C ASP A 363 20.23 25.40 0.21
N GLN A 364 20.17 24.07 0.07
CA GLN A 364 19.64 23.19 1.10
C GLN A 364 20.52 23.24 2.37
N GLU A 365 21.84 23.29 2.23
CA GLU A 365 22.77 23.45 3.36
C GLU A 365 22.64 24.81 4.06
N THR A 366 22.54 25.91 3.32
CA THR A 366 22.40 27.26 3.90
C THR A 366 21.06 27.40 4.63
N LEU A 367 19.96 27.01 3.99
CA LEU A 367 18.62 27.02 4.62
C LEU A 367 18.57 26.12 5.86
N THR A 368 19.24 24.97 5.84
CA THR A 368 19.34 24.09 7.02
C THR A 368 20.12 24.76 8.16
N LYS A 369 21.23 25.45 7.86
CA LYS A 369 22.01 26.21 8.84
C LYS A 369 21.19 27.38 9.43
N GLU A 370 20.44 28.11 8.61
CA GLU A 370 19.55 29.19 9.05
C GLU A 370 18.44 28.67 9.98
N HIS A 371 17.79 27.56 9.62
CA HIS A 371 16.78 26.93 10.47
C HIS A 371 17.37 26.44 11.80
N GLN A 372 18.54 25.81 11.79
CA GLN A 372 19.24 25.39 13.01
C GLN A 372 19.59 26.60 13.90
N GLN A 373 20.11 27.68 13.31
CA GLN A 373 20.44 28.91 14.02
C GLN A 373 19.19 29.57 14.64
N LYS A 374 18.07 29.63 13.89
CA LYS A 374 16.80 30.17 14.37
C LYS A 374 16.22 29.33 15.52
N ILE A 375 16.31 28.01 15.46
CA ILE A 375 15.92 27.12 16.56
C ILE A 375 16.80 27.42 17.79
N ALA A 376 18.12 27.47 17.65
CA ALA A 376 19.03 27.77 18.76
C ALA A 376 18.76 29.14 19.40
N GLN A 377 18.46 30.17 18.60
CA GLN A 377 18.06 31.50 19.08
C GLN A 377 16.74 31.46 19.85
N MET A 378 15.72 30.76 19.35
CA MET A 378 14.44 30.62 20.07
C MET A 378 14.57 29.81 21.36
N THR A 379 15.37 28.74 21.37
CA THR A 379 15.65 27.95 22.58
C THR A 379 16.33 28.81 23.64
N THR A 380 17.42 29.50 23.28
CA THR A 380 18.17 30.35 24.24
C THR A 380 17.34 31.52 24.78
N GLU A 381 16.47 32.13 23.96
CA GLU A 381 15.54 33.16 24.44
C GLU A 381 14.43 32.59 25.34
N ASN A 382 13.88 31.41 25.01
CA ASN A 382 12.91 30.72 25.87
C ASN A 382 13.53 30.34 27.23
N ASP A 383 14.75 29.81 27.25
CA ASP A 383 15.47 29.48 28.48
C ASP A 383 15.72 30.73 29.34
N ARG A 384 16.10 31.85 28.71
CA ARG A 384 16.25 33.15 29.37
C ARG A 384 14.94 33.67 29.96
N GLN A 385 13.82 33.51 29.24
CA GLN A 385 12.49 33.89 29.73
C GLN A 385 12.02 32.99 30.88
N LEU A 386 12.27 31.67 30.80
CA LEU A 386 11.98 30.71 31.87
C LEU A 386 12.80 31.01 33.12
N GLN A 387 14.09 31.31 32.99
CA GLN A 387 14.94 31.71 34.11
C GLN A 387 14.39 32.97 34.78
N ALA A 388 14.10 34.02 34.01
CA ALA A 388 13.54 35.26 34.54
C ALA A 388 12.15 35.07 35.20
N ALA A 389 11.31 34.17 34.67
CA ALA A 389 10.05 33.80 35.29
C ALA A 389 10.24 33.02 36.61
N ASN A 390 11.19 32.09 36.66
CA ASN A 390 11.53 31.32 37.85
C ASN A 390 12.13 32.20 38.96
N GLU A 391 12.97 33.18 38.61
CA GLU A 391 13.50 34.19 39.54
C GLU A 391 12.37 35.06 40.13
N ARG A 392 11.43 35.54 39.31
CA ARG A 392 10.23 36.25 39.78
C ARG A 392 9.39 35.37 40.72
N ALA A 393 9.13 34.12 40.36
CA ALA A 393 8.38 33.18 41.19
C ALA A 393 9.10 32.87 42.51
N SER A 394 10.43 32.72 42.50
CA SER A 394 11.26 32.53 43.69
C SER A 394 11.17 33.74 44.62
N ASN A 395 11.26 34.95 44.08
CA ASN A 395 11.13 36.19 44.85
C ASN A 395 9.71 36.37 45.42
N ALA A 396 8.66 36.05 44.66
CA ALA A 396 7.28 36.05 45.15
C ALA A 396 7.07 35.02 46.28
N ARG A 397 7.63 33.80 46.16
CA ARG A 397 7.61 32.79 47.24
C ARG A 397 8.33 33.27 48.50
N LYS A 398 9.48 33.94 48.37
CA LYS A 398 10.20 34.54 49.51
C LYS A 398 9.38 35.63 50.20
N GLN A 399 8.70 36.49 49.43
CA GLN A 399 7.78 37.50 49.98
C GLN A 399 6.59 36.86 50.70
N ALA A 400 5.96 35.86 50.08
CA ALA A 400 4.86 35.12 50.69
C ALA A 400 5.27 34.41 51.99
N ALA A 401 6.45 33.78 52.03
CA ALA A 401 6.98 33.14 53.23
C ALA A 401 7.29 34.15 54.36
N ASN A 402 7.77 35.35 54.02
CA ASN A 402 7.97 36.44 54.98
C ASN A 402 6.62 36.92 55.56
N ILE A 403 5.63 37.19 54.71
CA ILE A 403 4.27 37.57 55.15
C ILE A 403 3.64 36.46 56.00
N GLN A 404 3.79 35.19 55.61
CA GLN A 404 3.29 34.04 56.37
C GLN A 404 3.96 33.96 57.75
N SER A 405 5.28 34.16 57.84
CA SER A 405 6.00 34.20 59.12
C SER A 405 5.52 35.35 60.02
N GLN A 406 5.28 36.54 59.45
CA GLN A 406 4.70 37.68 60.18
C GLN A 406 3.28 37.38 60.69
N LEU A 407 2.44 36.76 59.85
CA LEU A 407 1.10 36.32 60.23
C LEU A 407 1.13 35.28 61.35
N THR A 408 2.03 34.29 61.29
CA THR A 408 2.20 33.30 62.37
C THR A 408 2.64 33.95 63.68
N MET A 409 3.56 34.92 63.65
CA MET A 409 3.94 35.66 64.87
C MET A 409 2.77 36.49 65.44
N LEU A 410 2.01 37.19 64.59
CA LEU A 410 0.83 37.94 65.01
C LEU A 410 -0.25 37.00 65.58
N GLN A 411 -0.51 35.87 64.92
CA GLN A 411 -1.45 34.86 65.38
C GLN A 411 -1.04 34.33 66.77
N GLY A 412 0.24 33.97 66.96
CA GLY A 412 0.76 33.53 68.26
C GLY A 412 0.65 34.61 69.35
N GLN A 413 0.81 35.90 69.01
CA GLN A 413 0.55 37.00 69.94
C GLN A 413 -0.94 37.11 70.33
N TYR A 414 -1.86 36.94 69.38
CA TYR A 414 -3.30 36.92 69.66
C TYR A 414 -3.72 35.68 70.46
N GLU A 415 -3.20 34.49 70.14
CA GLU A 415 -3.43 33.26 70.89
C GLU A 415 -2.94 33.39 72.34
N GLN A 416 -1.73 33.94 72.55
CA GLN A 416 -1.21 34.19 73.89
C GLN A 416 -2.06 35.24 74.65
N GLN A 417 -2.54 36.30 73.98
CA GLN A 417 -3.43 37.28 74.61
C GLN A 417 -4.81 36.68 74.96
N THR A 418 -5.36 35.83 74.09
CA THR A 418 -6.61 35.11 74.33
C THR A 418 -6.44 34.14 75.50
N LYS A 419 -5.36 33.38 75.55
CA LYS A 419 -5.03 32.48 76.67
C LYS A 419 -4.96 33.22 78.02
N ILE A 420 -4.29 34.37 78.09
CA ILE A 420 -4.26 35.21 79.31
C ILE A 420 -5.67 35.68 79.71
N LYS A 421 -6.53 36.01 78.74
CA LYS A 421 -7.92 36.38 79.00
C LYS A 421 -8.77 35.19 79.47
N GLU A 422 -8.56 34.01 78.90
CA GLU A 422 -9.21 32.76 79.29
C GLU A 422 -8.79 32.33 80.70
N GLU A 423 -7.50 32.43 81.05
CA GLU A 423 -6.99 32.22 82.41
C GLU A 423 -7.67 33.18 83.41
N MET A 424 -7.74 34.48 83.08
CA MET A 424 -8.44 35.48 83.90
C MET A 424 -9.96 35.20 84.02
N VAL A 425 -10.62 34.74 82.95
CA VAL A 425 -12.03 34.34 82.99
C VAL A 425 -12.21 33.10 83.87
N ASN A 426 -11.35 32.09 83.73
CA ASN A 426 -11.38 30.89 84.58
C ASN A 426 -11.18 31.24 86.06
N ASP A 427 -10.28 32.15 86.40
CA ASP A 427 -10.09 32.62 87.78
C ASP A 427 -11.32 33.33 88.34
N LEU A 428 -11.96 34.17 87.53
CA LEU A 428 -13.23 34.83 87.90
C LEU A 428 -14.37 33.82 88.04
N GLU A 429 -14.50 32.85 87.14
CA GLU A 429 -15.48 31.76 87.24
C GLU A 429 -15.24 30.88 88.46
N ASN A 430 -13.97 30.55 88.76
CA ASN A 430 -13.58 29.81 89.95
C ASN A 430 -13.98 30.59 91.21
N LYS A 431 -13.74 31.91 91.25
CA LYS A 431 -14.14 32.76 92.38
C LYS A 431 -15.66 32.86 92.52
N VAL A 432 -16.40 32.98 91.42
CA VAL A 432 -17.88 32.94 91.42
C VAL A 432 -18.41 31.58 91.87
N ARG A 433 -17.79 30.47 91.43
CA ARG A 433 -18.17 29.11 91.84
C ARG A 433 -17.92 28.90 93.34
N HIS A 434 -16.79 29.36 93.84
CA HIS A 434 -16.46 29.31 95.27
C HIS A 434 -17.46 30.13 96.11
N LEU A 435 -17.76 31.39 95.74
CA LEU A 435 -18.77 32.21 96.42
C LEU A 435 -20.19 31.60 96.36
N ARG A 436 -20.55 30.95 95.25
CA ARG A 436 -21.81 30.20 95.14
C ARG A 436 -21.83 28.98 96.06
N ASN A 437 -20.72 28.26 96.17
CA ASN A 437 -20.58 27.12 97.06
C ASN A 437 -20.69 27.58 98.53
N GLU A 438 -19.95 28.60 98.95
CA GLU A 438 -20.04 29.20 100.30
C GLU A 438 -21.50 29.60 100.63
N HIS A 439 -22.18 30.32 99.74
CA HIS A 439 -23.59 30.68 99.91
C HIS A 439 -24.54 29.47 99.93
N SER A 440 -24.21 28.40 99.22
CA SER A 440 -24.98 27.15 99.26
C SER A 440 -24.75 26.36 100.55
N GLU A 441 -23.51 26.31 101.04
CA GLU A 441 -23.14 25.67 102.30
C GLU A 441 -23.78 26.40 103.48
N ASP A 442 -23.74 27.73 103.50
CA ASP A 442 -24.42 28.52 104.53
C ASP A 442 -25.94 28.34 104.47
N ARG A 443 -26.53 28.28 103.27
CA ARG A 443 -27.96 27.93 103.11
C ARG A 443 -28.26 26.53 103.64
N VAL A 444 -27.39 25.55 103.40
CA VAL A 444 -27.55 24.18 103.94
C VAL A 444 -27.43 24.20 105.46
N LYS A 445 -26.42 24.85 106.05
CA LYS A 445 -26.29 25.00 107.52
C LYS A 445 -27.54 25.61 108.15
N TRP A 446 -28.09 26.67 107.55
CA TRP A 446 -29.35 27.28 108.01
C TRP A 446 -30.56 26.34 107.87
N GLN A 447 -30.64 25.57 106.78
CA GLN A 447 -31.70 24.60 106.56
C GLN A 447 -31.59 23.39 107.51
N GLU A 448 -30.39 22.87 107.75
CA GLU A 448 -30.11 21.81 108.73
C GLU A 448 -30.43 22.27 110.15
N GLN A 449 -30.06 23.51 110.52
CA GLN A 449 -30.39 24.08 111.81
C GLN A 449 -31.91 24.21 111.98
N LYS A 450 -32.62 24.70 110.94
CA LYS A 450 -34.09 24.73 110.92
C LYS A 450 -34.68 23.32 111.08
N GLU A 451 -34.23 22.36 110.29
CA GLU A 451 -34.71 20.97 110.35
C GLU A 451 -34.41 20.30 111.69
N SER A 452 -33.31 20.64 112.35
CA SER A 452 -32.98 20.11 113.69
C SER A 452 -33.97 20.60 114.75
N LEU A 453 -34.39 21.86 114.65
CA LEU A 453 -35.42 22.44 115.51
C LEU A 453 -36.80 21.86 115.20
N GLU A 454 -37.13 21.67 113.91
CA GLU A 454 -38.38 21.03 113.48
C GLU A 454 -38.44 19.55 113.93
N LYS A 455 -37.33 18.79 113.81
CA LYS A 455 -37.22 17.40 114.30
C LYS A 455 -37.31 17.31 115.82
N SER A 456 -36.71 18.25 116.56
CA SER A 456 -36.84 18.30 118.02
C SER A 456 -38.28 18.60 118.46
N LEU A 457 -38.97 19.52 117.76
CA LEU A 457 -40.39 19.81 117.99
C LEU A 457 -41.29 18.61 117.64
N GLU A 458 -41.02 17.93 116.53
CA GLU A 458 -41.72 16.71 116.12
C GLU A 458 -41.45 15.54 117.09
N GLN A 459 -40.23 15.42 117.64
CA GLN A 459 -39.91 14.45 118.70
C GLN A 459 -40.72 14.73 119.96
N LEU A 460 -40.79 15.98 120.43
CA LEU A 460 -41.62 16.34 121.59
C LEU A 460 -43.12 16.08 121.33
N GLN A 461 -43.61 16.29 120.10
CA GLN A 461 -44.97 15.91 119.72
C GLN A 461 -45.17 14.38 119.67
N LYS A 462 -44.19 13.64 119.17
CA LYS A 462 -44.20 12.17 119.14
C LYS A 462 -44.16 11.59 120.55
N GLU A 463 -43.31 12.08 121.44
CA GLU A 463 -43.29 11.69 122.85
C GLU A 463 -44.65 11.95 123.53
N LEU A 464 -45.28 13.10 123.25
CA LEU A 464 -46.61 13.41 123.75
C LEU A 464 -47.69 12.43 123.23
N THR A 465 -47.63 12.02 121.96
CA THR A 465 -48.59 11.03 121.41
C THR A 465 -48.26 9.59 121.83
N LEU A 466 -46.99 9.24 122.02
CA LEU A 466 -46.56 7.92 122.49
C LEU A 466 -46.88 7.73 123.98
N LEU A 467 -46.77 8.77 124.81
CA LEU A 467 -47.26 8.75 126.19
C LEU A 467 -48.79 8.57 126.26
N ARG A 468 -49.54 9.20 125.34
CA ARG A 468 -50.99 8.97 125.19
C ARG A 468 -51.29 7.53 124.72
N SER A 469 -50.56 7.03 123.72
CA SER A 469 -50.75 5.68 123.18
C SER A 469 -50.36 4.60 124.18
N ASN A 470 -49.25 4.74 124.91
CA ASN A 470 -48.81 3.79 125.93
C ASN A 470 -49.83 3.68 127.07
N ARG A 471 -50.40 4.81 127.52
CA ARG A 471 -51.52 4.82 128.46
C ARG A 471 -52.71 4.00 127.91
N ASP A 472 -53.07 4.23 126.65
CA ASP A 472 -54.20 3.55 126.01
C ASP A 472 -53.90 2.09 125.65
N GLU A 473 -52.63 1.72 125.45
CA GLU A 473 -52.18 0.36 125.14
C GLU A 473 -51.94 -0.48 126.38
N THR A 474 -51.46 0.10 127.50
CA THR A 474 -51.48 -0.60 128.80
C THR A 474 -52.90 -1.05 129.17
N LEU A 475 -53.90 -0.23 128.86
CA LEU A 475 -55.32 -0.59 129.00
C LEU A 475 -55.78 -1.71 128.04
N ARG A 476 -55.16 -1.88 126.86
CA ARG A 476 -55.48 -2.98 125.91
C ARG A 476 -54.71 -4.27 126.17
N ASN A 477 -53.41 -4.19 126.47
CA ASN A 477 -52.56 -5.36 126.70
C ASN A 477 -52.94 -6.07 128.01
N GLN A 478 -53.44 -5.33 128.99
CA GLN A 478 -54.13 -5.90 130.15
C GLN A 478 -55.27 -6.83 129.72
N ALA A 479 -56.12 -6.40 128.78
CA ALA A 479 -57.23 -7.22 128.24
C ALA A 479 -56.80 -8.32 127.25
N ALA A 480 -55.64 -8.20 126.59
CA ALA A 480 -55.18 -9.19 125.60
C ALA A 480 -54.40 -10.37 126.21
N LEU A 481 -53.68 -10.13 127.32
CA LEU A 481 -53.01 -11.19 128.09
C LEU A 481 -54.03 -12.14 128.75
N GLU A 482 -55.21 -11.63 129.10
CA GLU A 482 -56.37 -12.44 129.54
C GLU A 482 -56.83 -13.44 128.47
N THR A 483 -56.53 -13.21 127.18
CA THR A 483 -56.93 -14.07 126.05
C THR A 483 -55.85 -15.08 125.65
N LYS A 484 -54.61 -14.62 125.42
CA LYS A 484 -53.61 -15.42 124.66
C LYS A 484 -53.00 -16.59 125.45
N LEU A 485 -53.16 -16.57 126.78
CA LEU A 485 -52.79 -17.68 127.65
C LEU A 485 -53.57 -18.99 127.32
N ALA A 486 -54.66 -18.90 126.55
CA ALA A 486 -55.47 -20.04 126.11
C ALA A 486 -54.95 -20.78 124.85
N GLU A 487 -54.08 -20.20 124.01
CA GLU A 487 -53.78 -20.76 122.67
C GLU A 487 -52.48 -21.56 122.56
N LEU A 488 -51.41 -21.13 123.24
CA LEU A 488 -50.03 -21.62 122.98
C LEU A 488 -49.77 -23.09 123.34
N GLN A 489 -50.75 -23.75 123.96
CA GLN A 489 -50.69 -25.15 124.34
C GLN A 489 -50.84 -26.12 123.14
N GLY A 490 -51.04 -25.63 121.90
CA GLY A 490 -51.38 -26.46 120.74
C GLY A 490 -50.31 -26.80 119.67
N ALA A 491 -49.29 -25.96 119.42
CA ALA A 491 -48.61 -25.96 118.10
C ALA A 491 -47.28 -26.74 117.95
N TYR A 492 -46.58 -27.04 119.06
CA TYR A 492 -45.17 -27.50 119.08
C TYR A 492 -44.87 -28.82 118.31
N GLY A 493 -45.86 -29.65 118.00
CA GLY A 493 -45.65 -31.05 117.60
C GLY A 493 -45.33 -31.38 116.12
N LYS A 494 -44.98 -30.43 115.23
CA LYS A 494 -45.01 -30.69 113.75
C LYS A 494 -43.68 -30.75 112.95
N ALA A 495 -42.60 -30.06 113.33
CA ALA A 495 -41.59 -29.62 112.35
C ALA A 495 -40.32 -30.49 112.17
N SER A 496 -40.29 -31.75 112.65
CA SER A 496 -39.01 -32.46 112.88
C SER A 496 -38.51 -33.39 111.74
N GLN A 497 -38.99 -33.26 110.49
CA GLN A 497 -39.04 -34.42 109.56
C GLN A 497 -38.28 -34.35 108.20
N GLU A 498 -37.81 -33.20 107.72
CA GLU A 498 -37.57 -32.99 106.26
C GLU A 498 -36.09 -33.04 105.76
N LEU A 499 -35.07 -33.28 106.61
CA LEU A 499 -33.68 -32.84 106.33
C LEU A 499 -32.74 -33.80 105.52
N GLU A 500 -33.08 -35.08 105.26
CA GLU A 500 -32.04 -36.09 104.97
C GLU A 500 -31.73 -36.47 103.49
N GLU A 501 -32.37 -35.87 102.47
CA GLU A 501 -32.34 -36.43 101.10
C GLU A 501 -31.15 -36.05 100.19
N GLU A 502 -30.41 -34.96 100.47
CA GLU A 502 -29.60 -34.24 99.46
C GLU A 502 -28.23 -34.86 99.06
N LYS A 503 -27.66 -35.80 99.83
CA LYS A 503 -26.20 -36.06 99.88
C LYS A 503 -25.55 -36.89 98.75
N LYS A 504 -26.24 -37.25 97.65
CA LYS A 504 -25.87 -38.45 96.83
C LYS A 504 -25.17 -38.26 95.46
N ASN A 505 -25.04 -37.05 94.90
CA ASN A 505 -24.86 -36.89 93.43
C ASN A 505 -23.42 -36.67 92.85
N VAL A 506 -22.37 -36.41 93.64
CA VAL A 506 -21.15 -35.72 93.14
C VAL A 506 -20.08 -36.60 92.42
N SER A 507 -20.14 -37.94 92.51
CA SER A 507 -18.96 -38.79 92.28
C SER A 507 -18.50 -39.08 90.82
N LYS A 508 -19.25 -38.73 89.77
CA LYS A 508 -19.12 -39.37 88.42
C LYS A 508 -18.21 -38.68 87.38
N HIS A 509 -17.55 -37.57 87.68
CA HIS A 509 -16.95 -36.71 86.64
C HIS A 509 -15.47 -36.96 86.27
N TRP A 510 -14.69 -37.68 87.08
CA TRP A 510 -13.21 -37.63 87.02
C TRP A 510 -12.49 -38.58 86.03
N GLU A 511 -13.13 -39.57 85.42
CA GLU A 511 -12.40 -40.66 84.71
C GLU A 511 -12.01 -40.39 83.24
N ARG A 512 -12.56 -39.37 82.56
CA ARG A 512 -12.44 -39.25 81.08
C ARG A 512 -11.17 -38.57 80.54
N GLU A 513 -10.33 -37.96 81.37
CA GLU A 513 -9.33 -37.00 80.91
C GLU A 513 -7.93 -37.60 80.61
N GLY A 514 -7.71 -38.89 80.89
CA GLY A 514 -6.38 -39.51 80.85
C GLY A 514 -5.89 -40.05 79.50
N GLU A 515 -6.77 -40.54 78.62
CA GLU A 515 -6.37 -41.43 77.51
C GLU A 515 -5.71 -40.72 76.30
N LEU A 516 -5.90 -39.41 76.15
CA LEU A 516 -5.49 -38.68 74.93
C LEU A 516 -3.99 -38.37 74.84
N ARG A 517 -3.22 -38.45 75.95
CA ARG A 517 -1.81 -38.05 75.98
C ARG A 517 -0.81 -39.08 75.41
N LEU A 518 -1.19 -40.36 75.26
CA LEU A 518 -0.22 -41.43 74.99
C LEU A 518 0.15 -41.63 73.50
N ARG A 519 -0.65 -41.13 72.56
CA ARG A 519 -0.46 -41.40 71.11
C ARG A 519 0.56 -40.49 70.41
N GLN A 520 0.97 -39.39 71.04
CA GLN A 520 1.77 -38.36 70.37
C GLN A 520 3.27 -38.70 70.31
N THR A 521 3.78 -39.55 71.20
CA THR A 521 5.22 -39.80 71.39
C THR A 521 5.82 -40.95 70.56
N ASP A 522 5.01 -41.75 69.86
CA ASP A 522 5.48 -42.95 69.12
C ASP A 522 6.03 -42.64 67.71
N LEU A 523 5.56 -41.56 67.08
CA LEU A 523 5.87 -41.28 65.67
C LEU A 523 7.25 -40.64 65.43
N GLU A 524 7.86 -40.03 66.44
CA GLU A 524 9.11 -39.27 66.28
C GLU A 524 10.37 -40.18 66.28
N SER A 525 10.32 -41.35 66.94
CA SER A 525 11.50 -42.21 67.13
C SER A 525 11.93 -43.03 65.90
N ARG A 526 11.09 -43.19 64.87
CA ARG A 526 11.31 -44.16 63.78
C ARG A 526 12.09 -43.63 62.58
N LEU A 527 12.42 -42.34 62.57
CA LEU A 527 13.00 -41.65 61.39
C LEU A 527 14.54 -41.56 61.44
N GLU A 528 15.15 -41.58 62.63
CA GLU A 528 16.60 -41.41 62.82
C GLU A 528 17.42 -42.71 62.75
N GLU A 529 16.78 -43.88 62.65
CA GLU A 529 17.48 -45.18 62.67
C GLU A 529 18.05 -45.57 61.29
N LYS A 530 17.37 -45.19 60.19
CA LYS A 530 17.74 -45.64 58.83
C LYS A 530 18.99 -45.00 58.23
N HIS A 531 19.51 -43.93 58.83
CA HIS A 531 20.66 -43.19 58.28
C HIS A 531 22.04 -43.82 58.58
N ARG A 532 22.13 -44.87 59.42
CA ARG A 532 23.42 -45.37 59.94
C ARG A 532 23.95 -46.69 59.34
N ASP A 533 23.21 -47.33 58.43
CA ASP A 533 23.57 -48.68 57.94
C ASP A 533 24.34 -48.72 56.62
N ILE A 534 24.33 -47.63 55.84
CA ILE A 534 24.92 -47.61 54.49
C ILE A 534 26.45 -47.59 54.51
N GLU A 535 27.09 -46.98 55.51
CA GLU A 535 28.56 -46.80 55.57
C GLU A 535 29.39 -48.08 55.89
N ARG A 536 28.77 -49.22 56.22
CA ARG A 536 29.51 -50.43 56.64
C ARG A 536 29.88 -51.44 55.55
N LEU A 537 29.16 -51.49 54.44
CA LEU A 537 29.24 -52.64 53.51
C LEU A 537 30.45 -52.61 52.56
N GLU A 538 31.09 -51.46 52.35
CA GLU A 538 32.15 -51.30 51.34
C GLU A 538 33.51 -51.95 51.71
N LYS A 539 33.72 -52.33 52.98
CA LYS A 539 35.05 -52.79 53.46
C LYS A 539 35.36 -54.29 53.31
N MET A 540 34.41 -55.17 52.97
CA MET A 540 34.63 -56.63 52.99
C MET A 540 35.15 -57.26 51.69
N LEU A 541 35.17 -56.54 50.56
CA LEU A 541 35.42 -57.15 49.23
C LEU A 541 36.89 -57.59 48.98
N ASN A 542 37.85 -57.13 49.79
CA ASN A 542 39.29 -57.19 49.45
C ASN A 542 40.06 -58.48 49.86
N MET A 543 39.43 -59.54 50.39
CA MET A 543 40.17 -60.69 50.97
C MET A 543 40.22 -62.01 50.15
N VAL A 544 39.40 -62.22 49.11
CA VAL A 544 39.12 -63.59 48.58
C VAL A 544 40.05 -64.04 47.41
N ARG A 545 41.11 -63.30 47.05
CA ARG A 545 41.75 -63.42 45.72
C ARG A 545 42.97 -64.35 45.59
N GLN A 546 43.33 -65.19 46.58
CA GLN A 546 44.75 -65.60 46.73
C GLN A 546 45.13 -67.11 46.71
N GLU A 547 44.22 -68.09 46.54
CA GLU A 547 44.43 -69.39 47.22
C GLU A 547 44.85 -70.65 46.41
N CYS A 548 44.60 -70.81 45.09
CA CYS A 548 44.75 -72.12 44.40
C CYS A 548 45.43 -72.07 43.02
N ASN A 549 46.39 -72.98 42.74
CA ASN A 549 47.24 -72.96 41.52
C ASN A 549 48.07 -74.26 41.23
N ALA A 550 47.61 -75.51 41.48
CA ALA A 550 48.55 -76.67 41.56
C ALA A 550 48.04 -78.13 41.28
N THR A 551 47.89 -78.62 40.01
CA THR A 551 47.28 -79.98 39.80
C THR A 551 47.58 -80.87 38.54
N VAL A 552 48.70 -80.77 37.77
CA VAL A 552 48.70 -81.25 36.33
C VAL A 552 49.65 -82.41 35.84
N SER A 553 50.69 -82.87 36.54
CA SER A 553 51.93 -83.24 35.81
C SER A 553 52.20 -84.65 35.18
N GLU A 554 51.53 -85.78 35.46
CA GLU A 554 52.19 -87.12 35.36
C GLU A 554 51.35 -88.31 34.79
N LYS A 555 51.59 -88.84 33.57
CA LYS A 555 50.96 -90.13 33.06
C LYS A 555 51.56 -90.92 31.82
N VAL A 556 52.79 -90.69 31.31
CA VAL A 556 53.10 -90.97 29.86
C VAL A 556 53.70 -92.35 29.42
N SER A 557 54.28 -93.21 30.26
CA SER A 557 55.47 -94.00 29.83
C SER A 557 55.39 -95.40 29.11
N ASN A 558 54.27 -96.13 28.95
CA ASN A 558 54.35 -97.61 29.15
C ASN A 558 53.94 -98.63 28.02
N ILE A 559 54.18 -98.42 26.70
CA ILE A 559 53.47 -99.19 25.63
C ILE A 559 54.28 -100.08 24.61
N GLU A 560 55.60 -100.01 24.47
CA GLU A 560 56.23 -100.21 23.12
C GLU A 560 56.69 -101.61 22.61
N LYS A 561 56.62 -102.76 23.32
CA LYS A 561 57.54 -103.91 23.02
C LYS A 561 57.06 -105.11 22.16
N GLN A 562 55.76 -105.38 21.95
CA GLN A 562 55.26 -106.74 21.64
C GLN A 562 55.22 -107.20 20.14
N GLU A 563 55.64 -106.40 19.16
CA GLU A 563 55.15 -106.55 17.76
C GLU A 563 55.91 -107.51 16.79
N ARG A 564 57.17 -107.91 17.05
CA ARG A 564 58.13 -108.22 15.95
C ARG A 564 57.98 -109.53 15.15
N GLU A 565 57.34 -110.59 15.65
CA GLU A 565 57.43 -111.92 14.99
C GLU A 565 56.30 -112.21 13.99
N ARG A 566 55.24 -111.40 13.95
CA ARG A 566 54.18 -111.45 12.91
C ARG A 566 54.66 -111.04 11.50
N HIS A 567 55.96 -110.83 11.30
CA HIS A 567 56.49 -110.10 10.15
C HIS A 567 57.02 -110.97 9.00
N LEU A 568 57.43 -112.23 9.22
CA LEU A 568 58.17 -113.00 8.21
C LEU A 568 57.29 -113.66 7.12
N GLU A 569 56.29 -114.47 7.49
CA GLU A 569 55.40 -115.13 6.52
C GLU A 569 54.52 -114.13 5.75
N LYS A 570 54.36 -112.93 6.34
CA LYS A 570 53.76 -111.75 5.73
C LYS A 570 54.55 -111.25 4.50
N ILE A 571 55.86 -111.49 4.41
CA ILE A 571 56.72 -110.98 3.31
C ILE A 571 56.40 -111.65 1.96
N SER A 572 56.05 -112.93 1.95
CA SER A 572 55.74 -113.64 0.69
C SER A 572 54.40 -113.19 0.11
N THR A 573 53.36 -113.07 0.95
CA THR A 573 52.07 -112.48 0.54
C THR A 573 52.22 -111.02 0.15
N LEU A 574 53.03 -110.24 0.88
CA LEU A 574 53.39 -108.87 0.51
C LEU A 574 54.09 -108.77 -0.85
N THR A 575 54.83 -109.78 -1.31
CA THR A 575 55.58 -109.72 -2.59
C THR A 575 54.66 -109.90 -3.81
N ALA A 576 53.70 -110.84 -3.76
CA ALA A 576 52.67 -110.95 -4.79
C ALA A 576 51.75 -109.71 -4.79
N GLN A 577 51.38 -109.23 -3.59
CA GLN A 577 50.68 -107.96 -3.41
C GLN A 577 51.50 -106.77 -3.92
N LEU A 578 52.85 -106.80 -3.89
CA LEU A 578 53.70 -105.72 -4.39
C LEU A 578 53.61 -105.59 -5.92
N SER A 579 53.49 -106.70 -6.65
CA SER A 579 53.36 -106.66 -8.12
C SER A 579 51.97 -106.17 -8.55
N GLU A 580 50.91 -106.66 -7.90
CA GLU A 580 49.55 -106.16 -8.14
C GLU A 580 49.41 -104.69 -7.69
N ALA A 581 50.01 -104.33 -6.55
CA ALA A 581 50.10 -102.95 -6.10
C ALA A 581 50.95 -102.09 -7.03
N SER A 582 51.96 -102.63 -7.75
CA SER A 582 52.77 -101.86 -8.70
C SER A 582 51.99 -101.51 -9.97
N GLU A 583 51.27 -102.46 -10.59
CA GLU A 583 50.37 -102.16 -11.71
C GLU A 583 49.21 -101.23 -11.28
N LYS A 584 48.64 -101.48 -10.10
CA LYS A 584 47.59 -100.64 -9.52
C LYS A 584 48.12 -99.23 -9.20
N CYS A 585 49.35 -99.11 -8.69
CA CYS A 585 50.04 -97.84 -8.46
C CYS A 585 50.29 -97.10 -9.78
N ASN A 586 50.72 -97.77 -10.86
CA ASN A 586 50.90 -97.13 -12.16
C ASN A 586 49.57 -96.61 -12.74
N ARG A 587 48.48 -97.37 -12.64
CA ARG A 587 47.14 -96.90 -13.06
C ARG A 587 46.61 -95.79 -12.14
N GLN A 588 46.86 -95.87 -10.83
CA GLN A 588 46.54 -94.82 -9.86
C GLN A 588 47.40 -93.57 -10.05
N THR A 589 48.63 -93.68 -10.54
CA THR A 589 49.52 -92.55 -10.83
C THR A 589 49.02 -91.80 -12.06
N LEU A 590 48.70 -92.48 -13.16
CA LEU A 590 48.06 -91.85 -14.32
C LEU A 590 46.67 -91.23 -14.01
N ALA A 591 45.90 -91.86 -13.11
CA ALA A 591 44.66 -91.28 -12.62
C ALA A 591 44.89 -90.07 -11.70
N ALA A 592 45.93 -90.11 -10.85
CA ALA A 592 46.34 -89.00 -10.00
C ALA A 592 46.89 -87.82 -10.81
N GLU A 593 47.68 -88.05 -11.86
CA GLU A 593 48.16 -87.01 -12.78
C GLU A 593 47.01 -86.31 -13.50
N LYS A 594 46.00 -87.06 -13.98
CA LYS A 594 44.77 -86.47 -14.54
C LYS A 594 43.99 -85.66 -13.50
N ALA A 595 43.76 -86.24 -12.32
CA ALA A 595 43.10 -85.54 -11.21
C ALA A 595 43.92 -84.31 -10.74
N GLN A 596 45.24 -84.34 -10.86
CA GLN A 596 46.15 -83.24 -10.52
C GLN A 596 46.09 -82.14 -11.59
N MET A 597 46.02 -82.48 -12.88
CA MET A 597 45.71 -81.51 -13.95
C MET A 597 44.34 -80.86 -13.74
N GLU A 598 43.29 -81.65 -13.50
CA GLU A 598 41.94 -81.16 -13.21
C GLU A 598 41.93 -80.27 -11.96
N LEU A 599 42.64 -80.66 -10.89
CA LEU A 599 42.82 -79.86 -9.68
C LEU A 599 43.57 -78.55 -9.98
N THR A 600 44.59 -78.54 -10.84
CA THR A 600 45.28 -77.30 -11.23
C THR A 600 44.38 -76.37 -12.05
N ASN A 601 43.56 -76.93 -12.95
CA ASN A 601 42.60 -76.18 -13.75
C ASN A 601 41.49 -75.58 -12.86
N LEU A 602 40.91 -76.38 -11.96
CA LEU A 602 39.94 -75.91 -10.96
C LEU A 602 40.53 -74.86 -10.01
N LYS A 603 41.81 -75.01 -9.59
CA LYS A 603 42.53 -73.99 -8.80
C LYS A 603 42.81 -72.70 -9.58
N GLN A 604 42.93 -72.77 -10.90
CA GLN A 604 43.04 -71.59 -11.74
C GLN A 604 41.68 -70.90 -11.91
N GLN A 605 40.62 -71.65 -12.23
CA GLN A 605 39.25 -71.13 -12.28
C GLN A 605 38.82 -70.51 -10.94
N MET A 606 39.14 -71.15 -9.80
CA MET A 606 38.95 -70.59 -8.46
C MET A 606 39.63 -69.22 -8.28
N ARG A 607 40.88 -69.07 -8.72
CA ARG A 607 41.59 -67.78 -8.67
C ARG A 607 40.92 -66.74 -9.58
N GLU A 608 40.64 -67.10 -10.83
CA GLU A 608 39.97 -66.20 -11.77
C GLU A 608 38.57 -65.76 -11.29
N HIS A 609 37.82 -66.64 -10.62
CA HIS A 609 36.55 -66.30 -9.98
C HIS A 609 36.74 -65.44 -8.71
N SER A 610 37.79 -65.70 -7.91
CA SER A 610 38.14 -64.87 -6.75
C SER A 610 38.55 -63.45 -7.17
N ASP A 611 39.35 -63.31 -8.23
CA ASP A 611 39.78 -62.02 -8.76
C ASP A 611 38.61 -61.21 -9.36
N LYS A 612 37.68 -61.90 -10.03
CA LYS A 612 36.40 -61.31 -10.51
C LYS A 612 35.47 -60.92 -9.36
N PHE A 613 35.45 -61.69 -8.27
CA PHE A 613 34.69 -61.34 -7.07
C PHE A 613 35.28 -60.12 -6.37
N GLU A 614 36.61 -60.06 -6.23
CA GLU A 614 37.28 -58.91 -5.59
C GLU A 614 37.14 -57.63 -6.42
N THR A 615 37.24 -57.71 -7.75
CA THR A 615 37.00 -56.54 -8.62
C THR A 615 35.54 -56.07 -8.60
N THR A 616 34.56 -56.98 -8.53
CA THR A 616 33.14 -56.58 -8.37
C THR A 616 32.84 -56.05 -6.95
N ARG A 617 33.52 -56.55 -5.91
CA ARG A 617 33.47 -56.00 -4.54
C ARG A 617 33.97 -54.57 -4.48
N ILE A 618 35.15 -54.29 -5.06
CA ILE A 618 35.72 -52.93 -5.14
C ILE A 618 34.80 -51.98 -5.91
N GLN A 619 34.20 -52.43 -7.02
CA GLN A 619 33.22 -51.64 -7.77
C GLN A 619 31.96 -51.34 -6.96
N PHE A 620 31.48 -52.30 -6.17
CA PHE A 620 30.32 -52.10 -5.28
C PHE A 620 30.64 -51.14 -4.13
N GLU A 621 31.83 -51.25 -3.52
CA GLU A 621 32.29 -50.32 -2.47
C GLU A 621 32.42 -48.88 -3.01
N ALA A 622 32.94 -48.71 -4.24
CA ALA A 622 32.99 -47.41 -4.92
C ALA A 622 31.58 -46.84 -5.18
N ALA A 623 30.65 -47.65 -5.72
CA ALA A 623 29.26 -47.23 -5.96
C ALA A 623 28.51 -46.92 -4.63
N ALA A 624 28.83 -47.63 -3.55
CA ALA A 624 28.28 -47.36 -2.22
C ALA A 624 28.80 -46.04 -1.63
N ALA A 625 30.09 -45.74 -1.84
CA ALA A 625 30.67 -44.45 -1.45
C ALA A 625 30.08 -43.28 -2.25
N GLU A 626 29.89 -43.44 -3.56
CA GLU A 626 29.24 -42.45 -4.42
C GLU A 626 27.77 -42.23 -4.02
N LYS A 627 27.01 -43.31 -3.79
CA LYS A 627 25.63 -43.23 -3.25
C LYS A 627 25.59 -42.48 -1.93
N LYS A 628 26.55 -42.72 -1.02
CA LYS A 628 26.64 -41.99 0.24
C LYS A 628 26.90 -40.51 -0.01
N HIS A 629 27.89 -40.16 -0.83
CA HIS A 629 28.19 -38.76 -1.17
C HIS A 629 26.99 -38.04 -1.79
N LEU A 630 26.26 -38.68 -2.70
CA LEU A 630 25.03 -38.12 -3.28
C LEU A 630 23.94 -37.92 -2.22
N THR A 631 23.81 -38.85 -1.27
CA THR A 631 22.87 -38.74 -0.14
C THR A 631 23.24 -37.59 0.79
N ASP A 632 24.53 -37.44 1.12
CA ASP A 632 25.05 -36.38 1.97
C ASP A 632 24.84 -35.00 1.29
N MET A 633 25.09 -34.88 -0.01
CA MET A 633 24.79 -33.67 -0.80
C MET A 633 23.30 -33.35 -0.87
N LEU A 634 22.44 -34.36 -1.04
CA LEU A 634 20.99 -34.19 -1.01
C LEU A 634 20.54 -33.66 0.36
N SER A 635 21.03 -34.25 1.46
CA SER A 635 20.67 -33.78 2.81
C SER A 635 21.15 -32.34 3.08
N ALA A 636 22.34 -31.97 2.61
CA ALA A 636 22.84 -30.61 2.68
C ALA A 636 21.96 -29.63 1.87
N LYS A 637 21.50 -30.05 0.67
CA LYS A 637 20.59 -29.24 -0.15
C LYS A 637 19.18 -29.13 0.43
N THR A 638 18.67 -30.17 1.10
CA THR A 638 17.42 -30.07 1.87
C THR A 638 17.59 -29.09 3.03
N SER A 639 18.70 -29.15 3.78
CA SER A 639 18.97 -28.21 4.87
C SER A 639 19.12 -26.76 4.41
N ASP A 640 19.76 -26.51 3.25
CA ASP A 640 19.76 -25.20 2.60
C ASP A 640 18.34 -24.71 2.28
N TYR A 641 17.48 -25.59 1.75
CA TYR A 641 16.11 -25.28 1.38
C TYR A 641 15.24 -24.99 2.61
N ASP A 642 15.40 -25.75 3.69
CA ASP A 642 14.70 -25.52 4.96
C ASP A 642 15.11 -24.19 5.60
N ARG A 643 16.40 -23.83 5.54
CA ARG A 643 16.88 -22.51 5.99
C ARG A 643 16.29 -21.37 5.14
N LEU A 644 16.30 -21.52 3.82
CA LEU A 644 15.68 -20.54 2.91
C LEU A 644 14.16 -20.43 3.12
N SER A 645 13.47 -21.53 3.46
CA SER A 645 12.06 -21.48 3.87
C SER A 645 11.89 -20.63 5.13
N GLN A 646 12.68 -20.89 6.18
CA GLN A 646 12.60 -20.15 7.44
C GLN A 646 12.90 -18.65 7.25
N GLU A 647 13.90 -18.30 6.44
CA GLU A 647 14.19 -16.91 6.08
C GLU A 647 13.01 -16.27 5.32
N ARG A 648 12.42 -16.98 4.34
CA ARG A 648 11.23 -16.53 3.60
C ARG A 648 10.02 -16.34 4.50
N ASP A 649 9.77 -17.26 5.42
CA ASP A 649 8.65 -17.21 6.37
C ASP A 649 8.85 -16.08 7.39
N TYR A 650 10.09 -15.83 7.84
CA TYR A 650 10.44 -14.69 8.69
C TYR A 650 10.17 -13.34 7.99
N TYR A 651 10.62 -13.17 6.75
CA TYR A 651 10.35 -11.94 5.99
C TYR A 651 8.86 -11.77 5.68
N PHE A 652 8.12 -12.86 5.42
CA PHE A 652 6.68 -12.80 5.23
C PHE A 652 5.96 -12.27 6.48
N ASN A 653 6.25 -12.85 7.65
CA ASN A 653 5.69 -12.41 8.93
C ASN A 653 6.06 -10.95 9.26
N LEU A 654 7.29 -10.52 8.95
CA LEU A 654 7.73 -9.14 9.15
C LEU A 654 6.97 -8.16 8.24
N ILE A 655 6.73 -8.54 6.98
CA ILE A 655 5.90 -7.76 6.05
C ILE A 655 4.45 -7.69 6.54
N GLU A 656 3.88 -8.79 7.02
CA GLU A 656 2.52 -8.82 7.57
C GLU A 656 2.37 -7.94 8.81
N GLN A 657 3.35 -7.98 9.73
CA GLN A 657 3.42 -7.06 10.87
C GLN A 657 3.46 -5.60 10.41
N LYS A 658 4.32 -5.26 9.43
CA LYS A 658 4.44 -3.88 8.93
C LYS A 658 3.18 -3.41 8.19
N ASN A 659 2.48 -4.29 7.49
CA ASN A 659 1.18 -3.99 6.90
C ASN A 659 0.12 -3.72 7.99
N SER A 660 0.14 -4.47 9.10
CA SER A 660 -0.73 -4.21 10.25
C SER A 660 -0.46 -2.85 10.90
N GLU A 661 0.82 -2.50 11.12
CA GLU A 661 1.23 -1.18 11.61
C GLU A 661 0.77 -0.04 10.68
N VAL A 662 0.97 -0.19 9.36
CA VAL A 662 0.51 0.79 8.35
C VAL A 662 -1.02 0.96 8.39
N THR A 663 -1.76 -0.15 8.51
CA THR A 663 -3.23 -0.12 8.58
C THR A 663 -3.71 0.60 9.84
N GLN A 664 -3.06 0.37 10.98
CA GLN A 664 -3.38 1.09 12.23
C GLN A 664 -3.06 2.60 12.13
N LEU A 665 -1.93 2.96 11.53
CA LEU A 665 -1.55 4.37 11.32
C LEU A 665 -2.49 5.08 10.33
N GLN A 666 -2.98 4.40 9.30
CA GLN A 666 -4.01 4.93 8.39
C GLN A 666 -5.33 5.21 9.13
N ALA A 667 -5.82 4.25 9.94
CA ALA A 667 -7.02 4.43 10.75
C ALA A 667 -6.87 5.55 11.81
N GLN A 668 -5.67 5.71 12.39
CA GLN A 668 -5.38 6.81 13.30
C GLN A 668 -5.37 8.17 12.58
N ARG A 669 -4.74 8.25 11.40
CA ARG A 669 -4.76 9.44 10.54
C ARG A 669 -6.20 9.85 10.21
N GLU A 670 -7.05 8.91 9.79
CA GLU A 670 -8.44 9.19 9.43
C GLU A 670 -9.26 9.72 10.61
N ARG A 671 -9.09 9.16 11.82
CA ARG A 671 -9.71 9.72 13.03
C ARG A 671 -9.25 11.15 13.32
N LEU A 672 -7.96 11.45 13.13
CA LEU A 672 -7.42 12.80 13.32
C LEU A 672 -7.93 13.78 12.26
N THR A 673 -8.08 13.34 11.00
CA THR A 673 -8.70 14.15 9.93
C THR A 673 -10.14 14.50 10.27
N VAL A 674 -10.97 13.53 10.68
CA VAL A 674 -12.36 13.80 11.10
C VAL A 674 -12.43 14.77 12.28
N GLN A 675 -11.55 14.61 13.29
CA GLN A 675 -11.48 15.54 14.41
C GLN A 675 -11.06 16.96 13.97
N LEU A 676 -10.13 17.08 13.01
CA LEU A 676 -9.73 18.38 12.46
C LEU A 676 -10.91 19.06 11.76
N GLU A 677 -11.61 18.35 10.87
CA GLU A 677 -12.80 18.88 10.18
C GLU A 677 -13.91 19.30 11.15
N GLU A 678 -14.14 18.55 12.23
CA GLU A 678 -15.07 18.93 13.30
C GLU A 678 -14.62 20.22 14.01
N LYS A 679 -13.33 20.37 14.32
CA LYS A 679 -12.81 21.60 14.94
C LYS A 679 -12.89 22.80 13.99
N GLU A 680 -12.62 22.62 12.70
CA GLU A 680 -12.78 23.66 11.68
C GLU A 680 -14.24 24.10 11.53
N LYS A 681 -15.19 23.15 11.47
CA LYS A 681 -16.64 23.44 11.48
C LYS A 681 -17.06 24.22 12.73
N ASN A 682 -16.56 23.84 13.90
CA ASN A 682 -16.83 24.58 15.15
C ASN A 682 -16.24 26.00 15.14
N VAL A 683 -15.03 26.19 14.61
CA VAL A 683 -14.42 27.52 14.46
C VAL A 683 -15.21 28.39 13.48
N LEU A 684 -15.71 27.85 12.37
CA LEU A 684 -16.59 28.56 11.45
C LEU A 684 -17.89 28.99 12.13
N LEU A 685 -18.53 28.11 12.92
CA LEU A 685 -19.74 28.42 13.66
C LEU A 685 -19.51 29.53 14.70
N LEU A 686 -18.39 29.48 15.43
CA LEU A 686 -18.00 30.49 16.42
C LEU A 686 -17.68 31.84 15.77
N LYS A 687 -17.04 31.85 14.60
CA LYS A 687 -16.85 33.09 13.81
C LYS A 687 -18.19 33.70 13.42
N GLN A 688 -19.09 32.90 12.85
CA GLN A 688 -20.43 33.38 12.49
C GLN A 688 -21.23 33.91 13.70
N GLN A 689 -21.11 33.27 14.87
CA GLN A 689 -21.69 33.78 16.12
C GLN A 689 -21.06 35.11 16.57
N SER A 690 -19.74 35.26 16.45
CA SER A 690 -19.02 36.51 16.74
C SER A 690 -19.44 37.65 15.80
N ASP A 691 -19.60 37.36 14.50
CA ASP A 691 -20.04 38.34 13.51
C ASP A 691 -21.48 38.79 13.80
N ASN A 692 -22.39 37.84 14.08
CA ASN A 692 -23.77 38.13 14.49
C ASN A 692 -23.82 38.97 15.78
N PHE A 693 -23.00 38.65 16.78
CA PHE A 693 -22.93 39.41 18.03
C PHE A 693 -22.39 40.83 17.79
N SER A 694 -21.38 40.98 16.94
CA SER A 694 -20.82 42.28 16.56
C SER A 694 -21.87 43.15 15.86
N GLN A 695 -22.63 42.60 14.92
CA GLN A 695 -23.75 43.29 14.27
C GLN A 695 -24.84 43.70 15.26
N LEU A 696 -25.17 42.85 16.24
CA LEU A 696 -26.14 43.16 17.28
C LEU A 696 -25.65 44.29 18.21
N VAL A 697 -24.36 44.28 18.57
CA VAL A 697 -23.72 45.34 19.36
C VAL A 697 -23.70 46.66 18.59
N GLU A 698 -23.37 46.64 17.29
CA GLU A 698 -23.44 47.84 16.44
C GLU A 698 -24.86 48.39 16.34
N ALA A 699 -25.86 47.53 16.11
CA ALA A 699 -27.27 47.95 16.04
C ALA A 699 -27.73 48.57 17.37
N ASN A 700 -27.36 47.97 18.50
CA ASN A 700 -27.66 48.48 19.83
C ASN A 700 -26.91 49.79 20.14
N SER A 701 -25.65 49.93 19.69
CA SER A 701 -24.90 51.20 19.81
C SER A 701 -25.59 52.31 19.03
N ARG A 702 -25.95 52.07 17.76
CA ARG A 702 -26.67 53.05 16.92
C ARG A 702 -28.01 53.45 17.56
N SER A 703 -28.77 52.48 18.09
CA SER A 703 -30.02 52.76 18.81
C SER A 703 -29.80 53.58 20.09
N SER A 704 -28.75 53.26 20.86
CA SER A 704 -28.35 54.02 22.05
C SER A 704 -27.92 55.45 21.72
N ASP A 705 -27.21 55.65 20.61
CA ASP A 705 -26.85 56.98 20.12
C ASP A 705 -28.07 57.79 19.68
N THR A 706 -29.03 57.19 18.95
CA THR A 706 -30.30 57.86 18.63
C THR A 706 -31.07 58.27 19.89
N ILE A 707 -31.18 57.38 20.90
CA ILE A 707 -31.82 57.69 22.18
C ILE A 707 -31.07 58.80 22.93
N ARG A 708 -29.73 58.84 22.85
CA ARG A 708 -28.89 59.89 23.43
C ARG A 708 -29.13 61.23 22.75
N GLU A 709 -29.17 61.27 21.42
CA GLU A 709 -29.50 62.47 20.63
C GLU A 709 -30.91 62.98 20.93
N GLU A 710 -31.91 62.09 21.01
CA GLU A 710 -33.27 62.45 21.44
C GLU A 710 -33.29 63.02 22.86
N ARG A 711 -32.55 62.42 23.80
CA ARG A 711 -32.45 62.92 25.18
C ARG A 711 -31.78 64.29 25.23
N GLU A 712 -30.73 64.53 24.44
CA GLU A 712 -30.05 65.83 24.32
C GLU A 712 -30.99 66.88 23.72
N LEU A 713 -31.75 66.55 22.67
CA LEU A 713 -32.77 67.41 22.08
C LEU A 713 -33.92 67.74 23.05
N LEU A 714 -34.41 66.76 23.80
CA LEU A 714 -35.44 66.97 24.83
C LEU A 714 -34.90 67.82 25.99
N THR A 715 -33.65 67.59 26.43
CA THR A 715 -32.98 68.39 27.46
C THR A 715 -32.83 69.84 27.00
N LYS A 716 -32.44 70.06 25.73
CA LYS A 716 -32.34 71.39 25.12
C LYS A 716 -33.70 72.08 25.09
N LYS A 717 -34.76 71.42 24.61
CA LYS A 717 -36.12 71.97 24.61
C LYS A 717 -36.62 72.29 26.02
N LEU A 718 -36.34 71.43 27.00
CA LEU A 718 -36.72 71.65 28.41
C LEU A 718 -35.99 72.87 29.00
N LYS A 719 -34.71 73.05 28.65
CA LYS A 719 -33.99 74.27 29.01
C LYS A 719 -34.62 75.50 28.35
N GLU A 720 -34.85 75.48 27.03
CA GLU A 720 -35.47 76.59 26.29
C GLU A 720 -36.85 76.97 26.85
N THR A 721 -37.68 76.01 27.26
CA THR A 721 -38.97 76.30 27.92
C THR A 721 -38.81 76.79 29.36
N THR A 722 -37.77 76.37 30.08
CA THR A 722 -37.45 76.88 31.41
C THR A 722 -36.98 78.34 31.34
N ASP A 723 -36.06 78.64 30.44
CA ASP A 723 -35.56 80.00 30.18
C ASP A 723 -36.74 80.93 29.80
N ALA A 724 -37.63 80.50 28.89
CA ALA A 724 -38.84 81.25 28.53
C ALA A 724 -39.85 81.42 29.70
N LEU A 725 -39.94 80.45 30.62
CA LEU A 725 -40.76 80.58 31.83
C LEU A 725 -40.15 81.58 32.83
N GLU A 726 -38.83 81.66 32.94
CA GLU A 726 -38.15 82.68 33.75
C GLU A 726 -38.31 84.10 33.15
N GLU A 727 -38.25 84.24 31.83
CA GLU A 727 -38.57 85.50 31.14
C GLU A 727 -40.04 85.93 31.39
N LEU A 728 -41.00 85.01 31.26
CA LEU A 728 -42.41 85.30 31.58
C LEU A 728 -42.61 85.64 33.06
N ARG A 729 -41.88 84.97 33.96
CA ARG A 729 -41.91 85.26 35.40
C ARG A 729 -41.38 86.65 35.71
N THR A 730 -40.20 86.99 35.20
CA THR A 730 -39.59 88.32 35.43
C THR A 730 -40.43 89.43 34.80
N SER A 731 -41.01 89.20 33.61
CA SER A 731 -41.99 90.10 32.99
C SER A 731 -43.24 90.29 33.87
N ARG A 732 -43.79 89.21 34.43
CA ARG A 732 -44.91 89.28 35.41
C ARG A 732 -44.53 90.06 36.67
N GLU A 733 -43.33 89.86 37.21
CA GLU A 733 -42.84 90.59 38.39
C GLU A 733 -42.64 92.08 38.09
N VAL A 734 -42.12 92.45 36.92
CA VAL A 734 -42.04 93.84 36.43
C VAL A 734 -43.43 94.43 36.26
N MET A 735 -44.38 93.69 35.69
CA MET A 735 -45.76 94.16 35.52
C MET A 735 -46.48 94.32 36.86
N SER A 736 -46.22 93.45 37.84
CA SER A 736 -46.72 93.60 39.22
C SER A 736 -46.13 94.84 39.91
N LYS A 737 -44.83 95.12 39.73
CA LYS A 737 -44.22 96.38 40.21
C LYS A 737 -44.86 97.62 39.56
N LYS A 738 -45.12 97.59 38.25
CA LYS A 738 -45.84 98.66 37.54
C LYS A 738 -47.29 98.81 38.02
N MET A 739 -47.97 97.71 38.33
CA MET A 739 -49.34 97.70 38.87
C MET A 739 -49.37 98.36 40.26
N LYS A 740 -48.48 97.97 41.18
CA LYS A 740 -48.33 98.61 42.50
C LYS A 740 -48.00 100.10 42.42
N LEU A 741 -47.21 100.52 41.44
CA LEU A 741 -46.93 101.94 41.21
C LEU A 741 -48.17 102.70 40.73
N ARG A 742 -49.00 102.08 39.87
CA ARG A 742 -50.29 102.65 39.45
C ARG A 742 -51.31 102.68 40.58
N GLU A 743 -51.41 101.63 41.39
CA GLU A 743 -52.24 101.59 42.61
C GLU A 743 -51.86 102.73 43.56
N LYS A 744 -50.56 102.95 43.78
CA LYS A 744 -50.08 104.09 44.57
C LYS A 744 -50.52 105.42 43.93
N ARG A 745 -50.31 105.63 42.62
CA ARG A 745 -50.72 106.89 41.97
C ARG A 745 -52.24 107.10 41.98
N ILE A 746 -53.05 106.03 41.90
CA ILE A 746 -54.50 106.11 42.08
C ILE A 746 -54.82 106.58 43.50
N LYS A 747 -54.18 106.01 44.53
CA LYS A 747 -54.35 106.44 45.90
C LYS A 747 -53.93 107.91 46.11
N ASP A 748 -52.80 108.34 45.56
CA ASP A 748 -52.35 109.73 45.60
C ASP A 748 -53.41 110.67 44.94
N LEU A 749 -54.03 110.25 43.83
CA LEU A 749 -55.10 110.99 43.15
C LEU A 749 -56.43 110.98 43.93
N GLU A 750 -56.73 109.93 44.68
CA GLU A 750 -57.89 109.87 45.59
C GLU A 750 -57.70 110.80 46.79
N GLU A 751 -56.47 110.87 47.34
CA GLU A 751 -56.09 111.83 48.38
C GLU A 751 -56.11 113.29 47.87
N GLU A 752 -55.63 113.55 46.64
CA GLU A 752 -55.78 114.86 45.95
C GLU A 752 -57.26 115.24 45.77
N LYS A 753 -58.09 114.30 45.28
CA LYS A 753 -59.54 114.49 45.13
C LYS A 753 -60.22 114.82 46.46
N HIS A 754 -59.82 114.16 47.56
CA HIS A 754 -60.42 114.42 48.88
C HIS A 754 -60.14 115.85 49.34
N LYS A 755 -58.89 116.32 49.21
CA LYS A 755 -58.51 117.71 49.53
C LYS A 755 -59.29 118.74 48.71
N VAL A 756 -59.48 118.50 47.41
CA VAL A 756 -60.29 119.40 46.56
C VAL A 756 -61.76 119.43 46.99
N ILE A 757 -62.31 118.31 47.48
CA ILE A 757 -63.66 118.27 48.05
C ILE A 757 -63.72 119.08 49.36
N GLU A 758 -62.74 118.92 50.26
CA GLU A 758 -62.62 119.71 51.49
C GLU A 758 -62.48 121.22 51.20
N GLU A 759 -61.63 121.62 50.25
CA GLU A 759 -61.51 123.02 49.80
C GLU A 759 -62.82 123.57 49.22
N VAL A 760 -63.55 122.75 48.46
CA VAL A 760 -64.86 123.14 47.90
C VAL A 760 -65.91 123.29 49.00
N ASP A 761 -65.90 122.44 50.04
CA ASP A 761 -66.84 122.55 51.16
C ASP A 761 -66.49 123.71 52.11
N LEU A 762 -65.20 124.00 52.33
CA LEU A 762 -64.75 125.24 52.97
C LEU A 762 -65.21 126.47 52.18
N ARG A 763 -65.02 126.49 50.85
CA ARG A 763 -65.54 127.55 49.97
C ARG A 763 -67.06 127.72 50.04
N LYS A 764 -67.82 126.64 50.21
CA LYS A 764 -69.27 126.73 50.45
C LYS A 764 -69.60 127.36 51.80
N GLN A 765 -68.82 127.06 52.85
CA GLN A 765 -68.98 127.70 54.16
C GLN A 765 -68.64 129.20 54.10
N GLU A 766 -67.52 129.58 53.46
CA GLU A 766 -67.16 130.98 53.20
C GLU A 766 -68.29 131.72 52.45
N MET A 767 -68.84 131.11 51.39
CA MET A 767 -69.97 131.65 50.63
C MET A 767 -71.27 131.74 51.43
N ALA A 768 -71.48 130.85 52.41
CA ALA A 768 -72.64 130.91 53.31
C ALA A 768 -72.50 132.09 54.31
N ILE A 769 -71.31 132.27 54.89
CA ILE A 769 -70.99 133.41 55.77
C ILE A 769 -71.16 134.73 55.01
N LEU A 770 -70.54 134.87 53.83
CA LEU A 770 -70.68 136.07 52.99
C LEU A 770 -72.14 136.38 52.61
N LYS A 771 -72.98 135.34 52.46
CA LYS A 771 -74.41 135.52 52.23
C LYS A 771 -75.14 136.02 53.47
N GLU A 772 -74.81 135.48 54.65
CA GLU A 772 -75.38 135.92 55.93
C GLU A 772 -74.96 137.36 56.27
N GLU A 773 -73.68 137.72 56.06
CA GLU A 773 -73.17 139.09 56.18
C GLU A 773 -73.91 140.05 55.24
N LYS A 774 -74.05 139.69 53.96
CA LYS A 774 -74.84 140.46 52.99
C LYS A 774 -76.29 140.66 53.44
N ASP A 775 -76.96 139.60 53.89
CA ASP A 775 -78.35 139.67 54.33
C ASP A 775 -78.50 140.49 55.64
N THR A 776 -77.44 140.54 56.47
CA THR A 776 -77.34 141.38 57.67
C THR A 776 -77.17 142.86 57.31
N LEU A 777 -76.20 143.20 56.45
CA LEU A 777 -76.04 144.55 55.89
C LEU A 777 -77.33 145.05 55.20
N PHE A 778 -78.10 144.15 54.59
CA PHE A 778 -79.39 144.50 53.98
C PHE A 778 -80.49 144.84 55.01
N LYS A 779 -80.44 144.26 56.22
CA LYS A 779 -81.30 144.66 57.35
C LYS A 779 -80.88 146.01 57.90
N GLU A 780 -79.59 146.21 58.17
CA GLU A 780 -79.03 147.48 58.67
C GLU A 780 -79.36 148.65 57.72
N LEU A 781 -79.20 148.45 56.41
CA LEU A 781 -79.58 149.45 55.40
C LEU A 781 -81.09 149.76 55.40
N LYS A 782 -81.93 148.77 55.71
CA LYS A 782 -83.38 148.94 55.81
C LYS A 782 -83.77 149.69 57.09
N GLU A 783 -83.11 149.40 58.21
CA GLU A 783 -83.30 150.08 59.50
C GLU A 783 -82.81 151.54 59.42
N SER A 784 -81.63 151.78 58.86
CA SER A 784 -81.12 153.13 58.58
C SER A 784 -82.08 153.95 57.70
N ARG A 785 -82.72 153.35 56.70
CA ARG A 785 -83.77 154.02 55.90
C ARG A 785 -85.02 154.37 56.71
N TYR A 786 -85.40 153.53 57.69
CA TYR A 786 -86.50 153.83 58.61
C TYR A 786 -86.15 154.98 59.56
N GLU A 787 -84.94 154.97 60.11
CA GLU A 787 -84.44 156.00 61.04
C GLU A 787 -84.32 157.38 60.35
N VAL A 788 -83.77 157.42 59.13
CA VAL A 788 -83.74 158.64 58.29
C VAL A 788 -85.14 159.17 58.00
N ALA A 789 -86.13 158.30 57.78
CA ALA A 789 -87.52 158.72 57.57
C ALA A 789 -88.12 159.36 58.84
N SER A 790 -87.88 158.76 60.01
CA SER A 790 -88.36 159.26 61.31
C SER A 790 -87.73 160.61 61.68
N LEU A 791 -86.40 160.73 61.60
CA LEU A 791 -85.67 162.00 61.84
C LEU A 791 -86.11 163.13 60.91
N THR A 792 -86.55 162.79 59.70
CA THR A 792 -87.06 163.75 58.71
C THR A 792 -88.44 164.30 59.12
N GLU A 793 -89.29 163.47 59.71
CA GLU A 793 -90.59 163.87 60.26
C GLU A 793 -90.42 164.77 61.50
N GLU A 794 -89.46 164.44 62.37
CA GLU A 794 -89.05 165.29 63.50
C GLU A 794 -88.53 166.66 63.05
N ARG A 795 -87.66 166.70 62.03
CA ARG A 795 -87.20 167.96 61.42
C ARG A 795 -88.38 168.85 60.99
N ASP A 796 -89.40 168.28 60.35
CA ASP A 796 -90.51 169.05 59.81
C ASP A 796 -91.53 169.50 60.88
N THR A 797 -91.60 168.81 62.03
CA THR A 797 -92.33 169.32 63.22
C THR A 797 -91.57 170.46 63.90
N LEU A 798 -90.25 170.34 64.10
CA LEU A 798 -89.40 171.41 64.62
C LEU A 798 -89.46 172.68 63.75
N LYS A 799 -89.46 172.52 62.42
CA LYS A 799 -89.54 173.62 61.46
C LYS A 799 -90.87 174.39 61.57
N ARG A 800 -91.99 173.69 61.85
CA ARG A 800 -93.29 174.31 62.16
C ARG A 800 -93.27 175.07 63.49
N ASN A 801 -92.64 174.52 64.53
CA ASN A 801 -92.53 175.17 65.83
C ASN A 801 -91.71 176.49 65.76
N MET A 802 -90.57 176.48 65.07
CA MET A 802 -89.77 177.70 64.87
C MET A 802 -90.52 178.81 64.12
N ALA A 803 -91.33 178.45 63.11
CA ALA A 803 -92.15 179.42 62.37
C ALA A 803 -93.18 180.12 63.27
N ASN A 804 -93.82 179.38 64.18
CA ASN A 804 -94.74 179.92 65.19
C ASN A 804 -94.02 180.87 66.17
N GLN A 805 -92.83 180.47 66.63
CA GLN A 805 -92.07 181.25 67.62
C GLN A 805 -91.56 182.58 67.04
N LYS A 806 -91.18 182.58 65.75
CA LYS A 806 -90.84 183.81 65.00
C LYS A 806 -92.04 184.78 64.90
N TYR A 807 -93.23 184.29 64.60
CA TYR A 807 -94.44 185.11 64.51
C TYR A 807 -94.78 185.85 65.82
N ILE A 808 -94.47 185.25 66.97
CA ILE A 808 -94.70 185.88 68.28
C ILE A 808 -93.72 187.04 68.50
N LEU A 809 -92.42 186.83 68.25
CA LEU A 809 -91.35 187.81 68.50
C LEU A 809 -91.51 189.09 67.66
N ASP A 810 -91.80 188.97 66.36
CA ASP A 810 -91.92 190.14 65.49
C ASP A 810 -93.12 191.04 65.87
N LYS A 811 -94.15 190.47 66.51
CA LYS A 811 -95.32 191.18 67.05
C LYS A 811 -94.99 192.01 68.31
N GLU A 812 -93.88 191.72 68.98
CA GLU A 812 -93.34 192.52 70.08
C GLU A 812 -92.43 193.64 69.58
N ILE A 813 -91.64 193.40 68.53
CA ILE A 813 -90.78 194.40 67.89
C ILE A 813 -91.60 195.64 67.45
N GLU A 814 -92.76 195.45 66.84
CA GLU A 814 -93.57 196.58 66.37
C GLU A 814 -94.13 197.43 67.52
N ARG A 815 -94.43 196.82 68.67
CA ARG A 815 -94.80 197.52 69.91
C ARG A 815 -93.67 198.40 70.46
N TYR A 816 -92.41 198.06 70.22
CA TYR A 816 -91.27 198.88 70.64
C TYR A 816 -90.97 200.04 69.68
N LYS A 817 -91.23 199.87 68.37
CA LYS A 817 -91.06 200.97 67.38
C LYS A 817 -91.98 202.16 67.63
N GLU A 818 -93.24 201.91 68.02
CA GLU A 818 -94.20 202.99 68.30
C GLU A 818 -93.75 203.83 69.51
N LYS A 819 -93.27 203.19 70.58
CA LYS A 819 -92.71 203.88 71.75
C LYS A 819 -91.49 204.74 71.42
N PHE A 820 -90.62 204.29 70.53
CA PHE A 820 -89.40 205.00 70.18
C PHE A 820 -89.66 206.36 69.50
N LYS A 821 -90.70 206.45 68.66
CA LYS A 821 -91.00 207.68 67.89
C LYS A 821 -91.63 208.79 68.71
N ALA A 822 -92.34 208.48 69.79
CA ALA A 822 -92.85 209.49 70.72
C ALA A 822 -91.71 210.31 71.34
N ILE A 823 -90.58 209.66 71.66
CA ILE A 823 -89.42 210.28 72.32
C ILE A 823 -88.63 211.22 71.37
N ASP A 824 -88.58 210.90 70.07
CA ASP A 824 -87.93 211.78 69.06
C ASP A 824 -88.70 213.10 68.83
N HIS A 825 -90.00 213.13 69.13
CA HIS A 825 -90.83 214.34 69.01
C HIS A 825 -90.46 215.38 70.08
N ASP A 826 -90.26 214.95 71.32
CA ASP A 826 -89.91 215.83 72.45
C ASP A 826 -88.50 216.43 72.31
N MET A 827 -87.52 215.65 71.85
CA MET A 827 -86.13 216.09 71.73
C MET A 827 -85.96 217.29 70.78
N LYS A 828 -86.76 217.36 69.70
CA LYS A 828 -86.68 218.44 68.69
C LYS A 828 -87.34 219.74 69.14
N LEU A 829 -88.28 219.69 70.09
CA LEU A 829 -88.82 220.90 70.72
C LEU A 829 -87.78 221.60 71.61
N THR A 830 -86.94 220.84 72.30
CA THR A 830 -85.88 221.39 73.16
C THR A 830 -84.80 222.11 72.34
N GLN A 831 -84.49 221.65 71.14
CA GLN A 831 -83.42 222.22 70.30
C GLN A 831 -83.79 223.59 69.68
N LYS A 832 -85.09 223.98 69.68
CA LYS A 832 -85.55 225.31 69.26
C LYS A 832 -85.14 226.46 70.21
N ALA A 833 -84.73 226.17 71.44
CA ALA A 833 -84.51 227.19 72.46
C ALA A 833 -83.10 227.81 72.48
N MET A 834 -82.04 227.03 72.20
CA MET A 834 -80.67 227.44 72.57
C MET A 834 -79.89 228.32 71.57
N LYS A 835 -80.35 228.51 70.33
CA LYS A 835 -79.61 229.30 69.31
C LYS A 835 -80.25 230.64 68.93
N LYS A 836 -80.98 231.25 69.87
CA LYS A 836 -81.43 232.65 69.82
C LYS A 836 -80.55 233.62 70.63
N GLN A 837 -79.48 233.13 71.27
CA GLN A 837 -78.80 233.85 72.36
C GLN A 837 -77.28 234.09 72.14
N GLU A 838 -76.66 233.49 71.12
CA GLU A 838 -75.28 233.82 70.71
C GLU A 838 -75.32 234.79 69.52
N SER A 839 -75.42 236.06 69.90
CA SER A 839 -75.50 237.25 69.06
C SER A 839 -74.15 237.69 68.51
N VAL A 840 -74.19 238.45 67.41
CA VAL A 840 -73.37 239.65 67.17
C VAL A 840 -71.88 239.51 67.56
N ASP A 841 -71.08 239.03 66.62
CA ASP A 841 -69.87 239.78 66.25
C ASP A 841 -69.52 239.56 64.76
N ASN A 842 -69.93 240.53 63.94
CA ASN A 842 -69.45 240.91 62.60
C ASN A 842 -69.06 239.80 61.58
N ARG A 843 -69.73 239.65 60.42
CA ARG A 843 -70.51 240.62 59.62
C ARG A 843 -71.80 240.01 59.05
#